data_AF-A0A6I3SBX7-F1
#
_entry.id   AF-A0A6I3SBX7-F1
#
_cell.length_a   1.000
_cell.length_b   1.000
_cell.length_c   1.000
_cell.angle_alpha   90.00
_cell.angle_beta   90.00
_cell.angle_gamma   90.00
#
_symmetry.space_group_name_H-M   'P 1'
#
loop_
_entity.id
_entity.type
_entity.pdbx_description
1 polymer ?
#
loop_
_entity_poly.entity_id
_entity_poly.type
_entity_poly.pdbx_seq_one_letter_code
_entity_poly.pdbx_strand_id
1 'polypeptide(L)'
;MSDLKKALNQALSQLSILLEAADEKSGNLSPEEKNWQNGTVGDIKKTKSWLEEILVDSKLFEKNISFQKFVVAVLKNLDLNTVLYFLNYPRSRSVYSACGNRFKGVLQLEESYKVMRDLDFGDRNTVVVGANGCGKTSLATQLQQIVHKNLGIVIPAQRVLLIPNIKNIPSKTTADAIYETFDRSIPNYKKNFSIDNPTRYHSYEEAIGSEFTFLLTQLFSEKIANYFKLEDEFNANPKDPGKFASFFNSKANEVIGIWESLFPGLILKLKETGSLRVRRKTTIEYDGNSLSEGEKEALYLIGRVLLAPKNSLIIVDEPEAHLHKSVVCALWDKLEQKREDCVFFYFTHDIDFAVTRDAKKIWIKSFEYPNHWDFRFLSDDTIPEDLYLELLGSKRKVLFCEGKKQSFDYKLYSALFPDFFVVPVENCSKVRAYTRAMNSGGLANVQALGIIDRDLLTEEDVSELIKENIYVLGVSEIENVFLLSELLKPFASAQGDNIDFEAMQTELLNKIAEKKEEMLQQARCFYATQIFSKTEFKRRCSDSEILQSLNDRTEKGILILTKLVRDLDLKLSDAVNKRDYATAVEVAFDKGLITTVQRFFYSSSADYLRAKLINFLKRDRGVAEKVIERIGLGGILCELEKSK
;
A
#
# COMPACT_ATOMS: atom_id res chain seq x y z
N MET A 1 17.31 -31.65 1.16
CA MET A 1 18.01 -31.32 -0.11
C MET A 1 18.59 -32.55 -0.83
N SER A 2 19.40 -33.41 -0.17
CA SER A 2 19.92 -34.66 -0.78
C SER A 2 18.82 -35.55 -1.39
N ASP A 3 17.71 -35.74 -0.67
CA ASP A 3 16.60 -36.59 -1.13
C ASP A 3 15.82 -36.00 -2.33
N LEU A 4 15.67 -34.67 -2.39
CA LEU A 4 14.99 -34.01 -3.50
C LEU A 4 15.80 -34.11 -4.79
N LYS A 5 17.10 -33.81 -4.73
CA LYS A 5 17.99 -33.96 -5.89
C LYS A 5 18.05 -35.40 -6.36
N LYS A 6 18.07 -36.37 -5.44
CA LYS A 6 17.98 -37.79 -5.77
C LYS A 6 16.67 -38.14 -6.48
N ALA A 7 15.53 -37.65 -5.98
CA ALA A 7 14.23 -37.88 -6.61
C ALA A 7 14.12 -37.25 -8.01
N LEU A 8 14.62 -36.02 -8.20
CA LEU A 8 14.68 -35.35 -9.49
C LEU A 8 15.57 -36.12 -10.49
N ASN A 9 16.78 -36.49 -10.09
CA ASN A 9 17.69 -37.28 -10.94
C ASN A 9 17.09 -38.65 -11.31
N GLN A 10 16.40 -39.30 -10.38
CA GLN A 10 15.70 -40.56 -10.65
C GLN A 10 14.56 -40.35 -11.67
N ALA A 11 13.76 -39.31 -11.52
CA ALA A 11 12.70 -38.98 -12.47
C ALA A 11 13.25 -38.65 -13.87
N LEU A 12 14.33 -37.88 -13.97
CA LEU A 12 15.00 -37.55 -15.23
C LEU A 12 15.56 -38.79 -15.94
N SER A 13 16.14 -39.72 -15.17
CA SER A 13 16.59 -41.02 -15.68
C SER A 13 15.39 -41.83 -16.22
N GLN A 14 14.29 -41.91 -15.47
CA GLN A 14 13.07 -42.60 -15.90
C GLN A 14 12.44 -41.96 -17.15
N LEU A 15 12.43 -40.64 -17.27
CA LEU A 15 11.96 -39.94 -18.47
C LEU A 15 12.83 -40.24 -19.69
N SER A 16 14.14 -40.42 -19.50
CA SER A 16 15.04 -40.81 -20.59
C SER A 16 14.75 -42.24 -21.08
N ILE A 17 14.55 -43.17 -20.14
CA ILE A 17 14.13 -44.56 -20.45
C ILE A 17 12.78 -44.57 -21.19
N LEU A 18 11.83 -43.71 -20.79
CA LEU A 18 10.53 -43.59 -21.46
C LEU A 18 10.66 -43.12 -22.91
N LEU A 19 11.60 -42.20 -23.19
CA LEU A 19 11.87 -41.71 -24.54
C LEU A 19 12.51 -42.80 -25.41
N GLU A 20 13.51 -43.52 -24.88
CA GLU A 20 14.15 -44.64 -25.58
C GLU A 20 13.14 -45.76 -25.91
N ALA A 21 12.31 -46.15 -24.93
CA ALA A 21 11.27 -47.17 -25.13
C ALA A 21 10.22 -46.75 -26.17
N ALA A 22 9.90 -45.46 -26.25
CA ALA A 22 8.96 -44.95 -27.25
C ALA A 22 9.56 -45.02 -28.67
N ASP A 23 10.84 -44.69 -28.82
CA ASP A 23 11.54 -44.73 -30.10
C ASP A 23 11.71 -46.17 -30.61
N GLU A 24 12.09 -47.13 -29.75
CA GLU A 24 12.25 -48.55 -30.10
C GLU A 24 10.93 -49.18 -30.61
N LYS A 25 9.79 -48.82 -30.01
CA LYS A 25 8.48 -49.40 -30.38
C LYS A 25 7.83 -48.73 -31.56
N SER A 26 8.28 -47.54 -31.96
CA SER A 26 7.69 -46.76 -33.04
C SER A 26 7.63 -47.54 -34.37
N GLY A 27 8.58 -48.46 -34.61
CA GLY A 27 8.62 -49.30 -35.82
C GLY A 27 7.42 -50.24 -35.99
N ASN A 28 6.76 -50.64 -34.90
CA ASN A 28 5.71 -51.66 -34.89
C ASN A 28 4.29 -51.11 -34.77
N LEU A 29 4.12 -49.78 -34.76
CA LEU A 29 2.82 -49.12 -34.57
C LEU A 29 2.15 -48.73 -35.89
N SER A 30 0.81 -48.77 -35.90
CA SER A 30 0.02 -48.21 -37.01
C SER A 30 0.19 -46.69 -37.11
N PRO A 31 -0.15 -46.06 -38.26
CA PRO A 31 -0.06 -44.61 -38.42
C PRO A 31 -0.87 -43.81 -37.38
N GLU A 32 -2.04 -44.30 -36.95
CA GLU A 32 -2.86 -43.65 -35.92
C GLU A 32 -2.22 -43.75 -34.53
N GLU A 33 -1.69 -44.92 -34.18
CA GLU A 33 -1.01 -45.12 -32.90
C GLU A 33 0.28 -44.30 -32.80
N LYS A 34 1.02 -44.16 -33.91
CA LYS A 34 2.18 -43.25 -34.01
C LYS A 34 1.80 -41.80 -33.72
N ASN A 35 0.65 -41.34 -34.22
CA ASN A 35 0.20 -39.98 -33.97
C ASN A 35 -0.13 -39.75 -32.48
N TRP A 36 -0.81 -40.70 -31.84
CA TRP A 36 -1.09 -40.63 -30.40
C TRP A 36 0.18 -40.68 -29.55
N GLN A 37 1.11 -41.58 -29.92
CA GLN A 37 2.40 -41.71 -29.24
C GLN A 37 3.24 -40.44 -29.37
N ASN A 38 3.31 -39.83 -30.57
CA ASN A 38 4.08 -38.60 -30.82
C ASN A 38 3.63 -37.44 -29.93
N GLY A 39 2.31 -37.31 -29.69
CA GLY A 39 1.79 -36.31 -28.75
C GLY A 39 2.30 -36.53 -27.33
N THR A 40 2.22 -37.76 -26.82
CA THR A 40 2.72 -38.11 -25.48
C THR A 40 4.24 -37.96 -25.38
N VAL A 41 5.01 -38.35 -26.40
CA VAL A 41 6.47 -38.17 -26.46
C VAL A 41 6.85 -36.69 -26.44
N GLY A 42 6.10 -35.84 -27.14
CA GLY A 42 6.26 -34.39 -27.07
C GLY A 42 6.08 -33.85 -25.65
N ASP A 43 5.03 -34.30 -24.95
CA ASP A 43 4.79 -33.92 -23.55
C ASP A 43 5.90 -34.42 -22.61
N ILE A 44 6.39 -35.66 -22.79
CA ILE A 44 7.52 -36.23 -22.03
C ILE A 44 8.80 -35.38 -22.21
N LYS A 45 9.13 -34.99 -23.45
CA LYS A 45 10.31 -34.15 -23.74
C LYS A 45 10.22 -32.79 -23.04
N LYS A 46 9.05 -32.14 -23.09
CA LYS A 46 8.80 -30.87 -22.40
C LYS A 46 8.93 -31.02 -20.88
N THR A 47 8.31 -32.05 -20.31
CA THR A 47 8.43 -32.33 -18.86
C THR A 47 9.87 -32.59 -18.46
N LYS A 48 10.64 -33.36 -19.24
CA LYS A 48 12.06 -33.60 -18.97
C LYS A 48 12.84 -32.29 -18.93
N SER A 49 12.68 -31.44 -19.95
CA SER A 49 13.34 -30.12 -20.00
C SER A 49 13.00 -29.26 -18.80
N TRP A 50 11.74 -29.24 -18.37
CA TRP A 50 11.33 -28.47 -17.19
C TRP A 50 11.90 -29.04 -15.89
N LEU A 51 11.95 -30.37 -15.71
CA LEU A 51 12.59 -30.98 -14.53
C LEU A 51 14.10 -30.72 -14.48
N GLU A 52 14.78 -30.60 -15.62
CA GLU A 52 16.19 -30.20 -15.70
C GLU A 52 16.38 -28.75 -15.19
N GLU A 53 15.48 -27.84 -15.57
CA GLU A 53 15.46 -26.46 -15.05
C GLU A 53 15.25 -26.46 -13.52
N ILE A 54 14.26 -27.21 -13.01
CA ILE A 54 14.02 -27.34 -11.57
C ILE A 54 15.25 -27.89 -10.83
N LEU A 55 15.97 -28.84 -11.44
CA LEU A 55 17.20 -29.39 -10.85
C LEU A 55 18.29 -28.31 -10.72
N VAL A 56 18.45 -27.46 -11.72
CA VAL A 56 19.40 -26.33 -11.67
C VAL A 56 18.99 -25.33 -10.59
N ASP A 57 17.71 -24.96 -10.55
CA ASP A 57 17.16 -23.99 -9.59
C ASP A 57 17.05 -24.55 -8.15
N SER A 58 17.19 -25.87 -7.95
CA SER A 58 17.05 -26.52 -6.64
C SER A 58 17.93 -25.96 -5.52
N LYS A 59 19.00 -25.24 -5.87
CA LYS A 59 19.86 -24.52 -4.91
C LYS A 59 19.21 -23.23 -4.38
N LEU A 60 18.35 -22.59 -5.17
CA LEU A 60 17.72 -21.30 -4.83
C LEU A 60 16.63 -21.46 -3.77
N PHE A 61 15.90 -22.59 -3.78
CA PHE A 61 14.82 -22.86 -2.82
C PHE A 61 15.19 -23.90 -1.75
N GLU A 62 16.47 -24.08 -1.44
CA GLU A 62 16.94 -25.06 -0.45
C GLU A 62 16.38 -24.80 0.96
N LYS A 63 16.10 -23.55 1.31
CA LYS A 63 15.51 -23.17 2.59
C LYS A 63 13.98 -23.23 2.59
N ASN A 64 13.34 -23.17 1.42
CA ASN A 64 11.89 -23.24 1.32
C ASN A 64 11.40 -24.69 1.29
N ILE A 65 11.06 -25.21 2.47
CA ILE A 65 10.53 -26.57 2.66
C ILE A 65 9.18 -26.76 1.94
N SER A 66 8.32 -25.74 1.92
CA SER A 66 7.04 -25.81 1.20
C SER A 66 7.29 -26.05 -0.29
N PHE A 67 8.16 -25.26 -0.91
CA PHE A 67 8.44 -25.39 -2.32
C PHE A 67 9.12 -26.72 -2.68
N GLN A 68 9.97 -27.27 -1.79
CA GLN A 68 10.49 -28.63 -1.97
C GLN A 68 9.40 -29.69 -1.97
N LYS A 69 8.43 -29.59 -1.05
CA LYS A 69 7.27 -30.50 -1.03
C LYS A 69 6.43 -30.35 -2.31
N PHE A 70 6.33 -29.15 -2.88
CA PHE A 70 5.63 -28.90 -4.15
C PHE A 70 6.30 -29.69 -5.28
N VAL A 71 7.61 -29.58 -5.42
CA VAL A 71 8.37 -30.34 -6.42
C VAL A 71 8.19 -31.85 -6.22
N VAL A 72 8.21 -32.34 -4.98
CA VAL A 72 7.93 -33.76 -4.69
C VAL A 72 6.50 -34.15 -5.11
N ALA A 73 5.51 -33.30 -4.89
CA ALA A 73 4.14 -33.55 -5.32
C ALA A 73 4.02 -33.59 -6.85
N VAL A 74 4.73 -32.71 -7.57
CA VAL A 74 4.85 -32.75 -9.03
C VAL A 74 5.39 -34.10 -9.49
N LEU A 75 6.50 -34.57 -8.89
CA LEU A 75 7.10 -35.86 -9.22
C LEU A 75 6.15 -37.04 -8.96
N LYS A 76 5.38 -36.99 -7.87
CA LYS A 76 4.38 -38.02 -7.55
C LYS A 76 3.22 -38.04 -8.54
N ASN A 77 2.75 -36.88 -9.01
CA ASN A 77 1.64 -36.79 -9.97
C ASN A 77 1.99 -37.35 -11.35
N LEU A 78 3.29 -37.32 -11.73
CA LEU A 78 3.76 -37.92 -12.98
C LEU A 78 3.57 -39.44 -13.03
N ASP A 79 3.73 -40.14 -11.90
CA ASP A 79 3.51 -41.59 -11.78
C ASP A 79 4.25 -42.38 -12.88
N LEU A 80 5.56 -42.10 -13.02
CA LEU A 80 6.37 -42.54 -14.17
C LEU A 80 6.43 -44.07 -14.33
N ASN A 81 6.30 -44.83 -13.23
CA ASN A 81 6.22 -46.29 -13.28
C ASN A 81 4.96 -46.76 -14.02
N THR A 82 3.82 -46.15 -13.72
CA THR A 82 2.55 -46.44 -14.39
C THR A 82 2.60 -46.03 -15.86
N VAL A 83 3.22 -44.89 -16.16
CA VAL A 83 3.44 -44.45 -17.55
C VAL A 83 4.32 -45.44 -18.31
N LEU A 84 5.44 -45.89 -17.72
CA LEU A 84 6.36 -46.85 -18.33
C LEU A 84 5.68 -48.18 -18.63
N TYR A 85 4.87 -48.67 -17.69
CA TYR A 85 4.05 -49.86 -17.91
C TYR A 85 3.12 -49.71 -19.11
N PHE A 86 2.41 -48.57 -19.21
CA PHE A 86 1.47 -48.32 -20.29
C PHE A 86 2.14 -48.11 -21.66
N LEU A 87 3.29 -47.44 -21.73
CA LEU A 87 4.05 -47.32 -22.98
C LEU A 87 4.60 -48.67 -23.44
N ASN A 88 4.89 -49.58 -22.52
CA ASN A 88 5.35 -50.93 -22.86
C ASN A 88 4.20 -51.85 -23.30
N TYR A 89 2.96 -51.61 -22.90
CA TYR A 89 1.80 -52.41 -23.26
C TYR A 89 0.63 -51.55 -23.74
N PRO A 90 0.76 -50.83 -24.87
CA PRO A 90 -0.31 -49.98 -25.37
C PRO A 90 -1.48 -50.83 -25.85
N ARG A 91 -2.68 -50.58 -25.30
CA ARG A 91 -3.90 -51.34 -25.63
C ARG A 91 -5.00 -50.49 -26.29
N SER A 92 -4.95 -49.16 -26.17
CA SER A 92 -5.99 -48.26 -26.70
C SER A 92 -5.57 -46.78 -26.69
N ARG A 93 -6.27 -45.95 -27.47
CA ARG A 93 -6.19 -44.48 -27.46
C ARG A 93 -6.40 -43.88 -26.06
N SER A 94 -7.30 -44.47 -25.26
CA SER A 94 -7.60 -43.97 -23.90
C SER A 94 -6.39 -44.05 -22.96
N VAL A 95 -5.51 -45.04 -23.15
CA VAL A 95 -4.29 -45.19 -22.34
C VAL A 95 -3.26 -44.11 -22.68
N TYR A 96 -3.02 -43.84 -23.97
CA TYR A 96 -2.14 -42.73 -24.39
C TYR A 96 -2.67 -41.37 -23.94
N SER A 97 -3.99 -41.16 -24.05
CA SER A 97 -4.65 -39.94 -23.57
C SER A 97 -4.49 -39.76 -22.06
N ALA A 98 -4.67 -40.83 -21.28
CA ALA A 98 -4.47 -40.79 -19.82
C ALA A 98 -3.01 -40.47 -19.44
N CYS A 99 -2.03 -41.03 -20.15
CA CYS A 99 -0.61 -40.71 -19.94
C CYS A 99 -0.31 -39.24 -20.30
N GLY A 100 -0.74 -38.79 -21.48
CA GLY A 100 -0.57 -37.40 -21.92
C GLY A 100 -1.22 -36.40 -20.97
N ASN A 101 -2.42 -36.69 -20.46
CA ASN A 101 -3.12 -35.81 -19.52
C ASN A 101 -2.36 -35.64 -18.19
N ARG A 102 -1.61 -36.65 -17.73
CA ARG A 102 -0.75 -36.51 -16.53
C ARG A 102 0.38 -35.51 -16.76
N PHE A 103 1.08 -35.62 -17.89
CA PHE A 103 2.13 -34.67 -18.25
C PHE A 103 1.58 -33.27 -18.47
N LYS A 104 0.46 -33.13 -19.18
CA LYS A 104 -0.20 -31.83 -19.40
C LYS A 104 -0.64 -31.16 -18.10
N GLY A 105 -1.20 -31.92 -17.15
CA GLY A 105 -1.58 -31.37 -15.84
C GLY A 105 -0.38 -30.87 -15.04
N VAL A 106 0.78 -31.51 -15.20
CA VAL A 106 2.04 -31.07 -14.59
C VAL A 106 2.60 -29.84 -15.31
N LEU A 107 2.61 -29.83 -16.65
CA LEU A 107 3.07 -28.70 -17.46
C LEU A 107 2.22 -27.42 -17.28
N GLN A 108 0.94 -27.55 -16.90
CA GLN A 108 0.11 -26.39 -16.54
C GLN A 108 0.66 -25.60 -15.33
N LEU A 109 1.51 -26.21 -14.50
CA LEU A 109 2.13 -25.56 -13.34
C LEU A 109 3.42 -24.81 -13.70
N GLU A 110 3.92 -24.93 -14.94
CA GLU A 110 5.19 -24.33 -15.38
C GLU A 110 5.16 -22.80 -15.29
N GLU A 111 4.05 -22.17 -15.66
CA GLU A 111 3.90 -20.71 -15.57
C GLU A 111 3.93 -20.25 -14.11
N SER A 112 3.21 -20.92 -13.22
CA SER A 112 3.20 -20.62 -11.78
C SER A 112 4.57 -20.88 -11.13
N TYR A 113 5.32 -21.87 -11.62
CA TYR A 113 6.69 -22.10 -11.23
C TYR A 113 7.62 -20.95 -11.64
N LYS A 114 7.51 -20.46 -12.89
CA LYS A 114 8.30 -19.32 -13.37
C LYS A 114 8.03 -18.06 -12.54
N VAL A 115 6.78 -17.80 -12.22
CA VAL A 115 6.41 -16.70 -11.32
C VAL A 115 7.06 -16.86 -9.94
N MET A 116 7.07 -18.05 -9.35
CA MET A 116 7.79 -18.26 -8.09
C MET A 116 9.29 -18.08 -8.24
N ARG A 117 9.87 -18.50 -9.36
CA ARG A 117 11.28 -18.29 -9.67
C ARG A 117 11.62 -16.80 -9.73
N ASP A 118 10.77 -16.00 -10.37
CA ASP A 118 10.94 -14.55 -10.46
C ASP A 118 10.75 -13.85 -9.10
N LEU A 119 10.01 -14.47 -8.18
CA LEU A 119 9.89 -14.06 -6.78
C LEU A 119 10.97 -14.69 -5.86
N ASP A 120 11.98 -15.36 -6.45
CA ASP A 120 13.10 -16.01 -5.76
C ASP A 120 12.68 -17.10 -4.76
N PHE A 121 11.60 -17.79 -5.10
CA PHE A 121 11.05 -18.95 -4.40
C PHE A 121 10.68 -18.76 -2.92
N GLY A 122 10.74 -17.54 -2.37
CA GLY A 122 10.33 -17.24 -0.99
C GLY A 122 11.15 -17.98 0.06
N ASP A 123 12.46 -17.77 0.09
CA ASP A 123 13.35 -18.31 1.12
C ASP A 123 13.18 -17.64 2.50
N ARG A 124 12.65 -16.42 2.51
CA ARG A 124 12.23 -15.64 3.69
C ARG A 124 10.93 -14.88 3.40
N ASN A 125 10.37 -14.25 4.43
CA ASN A 125 9.20 -13.38 4.28
C ASN A 125 9.42 -12.37 3.16
N THR A 126 8.41 -12.17 2.33
CA THR A 126 8.48 -11.32 1.14
C THR A 126 7.27 -10.40 1.09
N VAL A 127 7.52 -9.12 0.86
CA VAL A 127 6.49 -8.11 0.60
C VAL A 127 6.59 -7.69 -0.86
N VAL A 128 5.50 -7.91 -1.60
CA VAL A 128 5.34 -7.46 -2.96
C VAL A 128 4.43 -6.23 -2.98
N VAL A 129 4.99 -5.12 -3.46
CA VAL A 129 4.34 -3.81 -3.49
C VAL A 129 4.01 -3.44 -4.94
N GLY A 130 2.87 -2.82 -5.17
CA GLY A 130 2.56 -2.23 -6.47
C GLY A 130 1.24 -1.47 -6.48
N ALA A 131 1.07 -0.61 -7.47
CA ALA A 131 -0.12 0.23 -7.60
C ALA A 131 -1.42 -0.56 -7.82
N ASN A 132 -2.56 0.13 -7.69
CA ASN A 132 -3.85 -0.47 -8.00
C ASN A 132 -3.91 -0.79 -9.50
N GLY A 133 -4.29 -2.03 -9.82
CA GLY A 133 -4.33 -2.52 -11.20
C GLY A 133 -3.03 -3.17 -11.71
N CYS A 134 -1.92 -3.17 -10.95
CA CYS A 134 -0.67 -3.83 -11.35
C CYS A 134 -0.72 -5.38 -11.26
N GLY A 135 -1.89 -5.99 -11.11
CA GLY A 135 -2.05 -7.44 -11.11
C GLY A 135 -1.72 -8.19 -9.81
N LYS A 136 -1.65 -7.54 -8.64
CA LYS A 136 -1.41 -8.20 -7.31
C LYS A 136 -2.36 -9.39 -7.05
N THR A 137 -3.67 -9.17 -7.16
CA THR A 137 -4.66 -10.25 -6.97
C THR A 137 -4.53 -11.33 -8.05
N SER A 138 -4.19 -10.98 -9.29
CA SER A 138 -3.93 -11.97 -10.34
C SER A 138 -2.69 -12.81 -10.02
N LEU A 139 -1.66 -12.20 -9.43
CA LEU A 139 -0.46 -12.87 -8.94
C LEU A 139 -0.80 -13.85 -7.80
N ALA A 140 -1.64 -13.44 -6.84
CA ALA A 140 -2.10 -14.32 -5.76
C ALA A 140 -2.87 -15.53 -6.31
N THR A 141 -3.74 -15.31 -7.29
CA THR A 141 -4.47 -16.37 -7.98
C THR A 141 -3.52 -17.33 -8.73
N GLN A 142 -2.49 -16.80 -9.41
CA GLN A 142 -1.52 -17.63 -10.12
C GLN A 142 -0.74 -18.52 -9.15
N LEU A 143 -0.25 -17.95 -8.06
CA LEU A 143 0.48 -18.71 -7.03
C LEU A 143 -0.41 -19.71 -6.28
N GLN A 144 -1.71 -19.49 -6.20
CA GLN A 144 -2.64 -20.45 -5.61
C GLN A 144 -2.55 -21.83 -6.28
N GLN A 145 -2.24 -21.90 -7.58
CA GLN A 145 -2.15 -23.16 -8.32
C GLN A 145 -1.05 -24.10 -7.79
N ILE A 146 0.03 -23.56 -7.23
CA ILE A 146 1.19 -24.32 -6.72
C ILE A 146 1.17 -24.47 -5.20
N VAL A 147 0.52 -23.54 -4.49
CA VAL A 147 0.37 -23.56 -3.03
C VAL A 147 -0.75 -24.52 -2.59
N HIS A 148 -1.53 -25.04 -3.56
CA HIS A 148 -2.63 -25.97 -3.32
C HIS A 148 -2.16 -27.35 -2.84
N LYS A 149 -2.75 -27.84 -1.74
CA LYS A 149 -2.50 -29.12 -1.00
C LYS A 149 -1.28 -29.11 -0.07
N ASN A 150 -1.47 -29.00 1.25
CA ASN A 150 -0.43 -29.20 2.29
C ASN A 150 0.85 -28.34 2.16
N LEU A 151 0.88 -27.43 1.18
CA LEU A 151 2.01 -26.61 0.77
C LEU A 151 1.80 -25.16 1.24
N GLY A 152 0.55 -24.71 1.30
CA GLY A 152 0.18 -23.56 2.10
C GLY A 152 -1.20 -23.03 1.82
N ILE A 153 -1.40 -21.75 2.07
CA ILE A 153 -2.71 -21.10 1.98
C ILE A 153 -2.61 -19.76 1.26
N VAL A 154 -3.71 -19.37 0.62
CA VAL A 154 -3.90 -18.03 0.07
C VAL A 154 -5.07 -17.37 0.81
N ILE A 155 -4.84 -16.17 1.32
CA ILE A 155 -5.82 -15.34 2.01
C ILE A 155 -6.15 -14.16 1.07
N PRO A 156 -7.35 -14.11 0.47
CA PRO A 156 -7.74 -13.05 -0.46
C PRO A 156 -8.11 -11.75 0.25
N ALA A 157 -8.04 -10.62 -0.45
CA ALA A 157 -8.41 -9.31 0.09
C ALA A 157 -9.89 -9.20 0.45
N GLN A 158 -10.78 -9.65 -0.44
CA GLN A 158 -12.23 -9.56 -0.26
C GLN A 158 -12.80 -10.83 0.34
N ARG A 159 -13.46 -10.69 1.50
CA ARG A 159 -14.13 -11.78 2.22
C ARG A 159 -15.44 -11.29 2.81
N VAL A 160 -16.45 -12.17 2.88
CA VAL A 160 -17.71 -11.91 3.58
C VAL A 160 -17.73 -12.72 4.86
N LEU A 161 -17.45 -12.06 5.98
CA LEU A 161 -17.26 -12.69 7.28
C LEU A 161 -18.53 -12.59 8.12
N LEU A 162 -19.30 -13.69 8.13
CA LEU A 162 -20.43 -13.89 9.05
C LEU A 162 -20.05 -14.95 10.07
N ILE A 163 -20.20 -14.66 11.36
CA ILE A 163 -19.90 -15.59 12.45
C ILE A 163 -21.14 -16.47 12.67
N PRO A 164 -21.12 -17.77 12.32
CA PRO A 164 -22.29 -18.62 12.52
C PRO A 164 -22.52 -18.95 13.99
N ASN A 165 -23.75 -19.38 14.27
CA ASN A 165 -24.06 -20.16 15.46
C ASN A 165 -24.09 -21.65 15.10
N ILE A 166 -23.06 -22.40 15.47
CA ILE A 166 -22.85 -23.79 15.03
C ILE A 166 -23.54 -24.74 16.01
N LYS A 167 -24.81 -25.06 15.75
CA LYS A 167 -25.63 -25.90 16.66
C LYS A 167 -25.07 -27.31 16.86
N ASN A 168 -24.52 -27.92 15.80
CA ASN A 168 -24.01 -29.29 15.81
C ASN A 168 -22.55 -29.31 15.36
N ILE A 169 -21.63 -29.25 16.32
CA ILE A 169 -20.20 -29.35 16.03
C ILE A 169 -19.88 -30.83 15.75
N PRO A 170 -19.34 -31.17 14.56
CA PRO A 170 -19.03 -32.55 14.19
C PRO A 170 -17.80 -33.07 14.93
N SER A 171 -17.55 -34.38 14.83
CA SER A 171 -16.32 -35.01 15.33
C SER A 171 -15.08 -34.35 14.73
N LYS A 172 -13.94 -34.41 15.44
CA LYS A 172 -12.68 -33.83 14.97
C LYS A 172 -12.28 -34.36 13.59
N THR A 173 -12.37 -35.67 13.37
CA THR A 173 -12.06 -36.31 12.08
C THR A 173 -12.94 -35.81 10.95
N THR A 174 -14.23 -35.61 11.21
CA THR A 174 -15.17 -35.06 10.22
C THR A 174 -14.87 -33.58 9.94
N ALA A 175 -14.59 -32.79 10.97
CA ALA A 175 -14.20 -31.39 10.82
C ALA A 175 -12.89 -31.23 10.03
N ASP A 176 -11.92 -32.12 10.25
CA ASP A 176 -10.67 -32.18 9.47
C ASP A 176 -10.97 -32.41 7.98
N ALA A 177 -11.80 -33.40 7.65
CA ALA A 177 -12.16 -33.70 6.26
C ALA A 177 -12.93 -32.55 5.58
N ILE A 178 -13.83 -31.89 6.31
CA ILE A 178 -14.57 -30.70 5.83
C ILE A 178 -13.59 -29.56 5.58
N TYR A 179 -12.72 -29.26 6.54
CA TYR A 179 -11.77 -28.16 6.44
C TYR A 179 -10.75 -28.39 5.32
N GLU A 180 -10.24 -29.62 5.16
CA GLU A 180 -9.38 -29.98 4.04
C GLU A 180 -10.08 -29.79 2.70
N THR A 181 -11.37 -30.12 2.60
CA THR A 181 -12.14 -29.92 1.37
C THR A 181 -12.33 -28.43 1.08
N PHE A 182 -12.64 -27.64 2.10
CA PHE A 182 -12.72 -26.18 2.01
C PHE A 182 -11.39 -25.54 1.57
N ASP A 183 -10.29 -25.94 2.21
CA ASP A 183 -8.96 -25.43 1.89
C ASP A 183 -8.53 -25.82 0.46
N ARG A 184 -8.99 -26.98 -0.03
CA ARG A 184 -8.87 -27.42 -1.43
C ARG A 184 -9.82 -26.68 -2.38
N SER A 185 -10.87 -26.04 -1.90
CA SER A 185 -11.91 -25.44 -2.76
C SER A 185 -11.90 -23.92 -2.80
N ILE A 186 -10.99 -23.25 -2.06
CA ILE A 186 -10.96 -21.77 -1.93
C ILE A 186 -11.29 -21.15 -3.28
N PRO A 187 -12.49 -20.54 -3.42
CA PRO A 187 -13.03 -20.20 -4.70
C PRO A 187 -12.10 -19.24 -5.42
N ASN A 188 -11.81 -19.55 -6.67
CA ASN A 188 -11.39 -18.54 -7.61
C ASN A 188 -12.59 -17.58 -7.73
N TYR A 189 -12.64 -16.50 -6.92
CA TYR A 189 -13.75 -15.53 -6.91
C TYR A 189 -13.97 -14.88 -8.29
N LYS A 190 -13.03 -15.07 -9.22
CA LYS A 190 -13.10 -14.72 -10.64
C LYS A 190 -13.77 -15.80 -11.51
N LYS A 191 -14.75 -16.55 -11.00
CA LYS A 191 -15.61 -17.37 -11.87
C LYS A 191 -16.60 -16.46 -12.59
N ASN A 192 -16.73 -16.64 -13.90
CA ASN A 192 -17.80 -16.02 -14.66
C ASN A 192 -19.14 -16.43 -14.03
N PHE A 193 -19.87 -15.45 -13.50
CA PHE A 193 -21.21 -15.65 -12.99
C PHE A 193 -22.19 -15.27 -14.09
N SER A 194 -22.84 -16.27 -14.67
CA SER A 194 -23.91 -16.10 -15.64
C SER A 194 -25.25 -16.38 -14.97
N ILE A 195 -26.12 -15.37 -14.95
CA ILE A 195 -27.49 -15.50 -14.46
C ILE A 195 -28.38 -15.84 -15.66
N ASP A 196 -28.72 -17.12 -15.81
CA ASP A 196 -29.63 -17.56 -16.87
C ASP A 196 -31.10 -17.16 -16.59
N ASN A 197 -31.44 -16.79 -15.34
CA ASN A 197 -32.77 -16.31 -14.97
C ASN A 197 -32.74 -15.32 -13.78
N PRO A 198 -32.95 -14.00 -14.00
CA PRO A 198 -32.80 -12.94 -12.99
C PRO A 198 -33.90 -12.92 -11.91
N THR A 199 -34.91 -13.79 -12.01
CA THR A 199 -36.05 -13.87 -11.07
C THR A 199 -35.92 -15.00 -10.05
N ARG A 200 -34.95 -15.91 -10.21
CA ARG A 200 -34.65 -16.94 -9.22
C ARG A 200 -33.47 -16.49 -8.38
N TYR A 201 -33.71 -16.32 -7.07
CA TYR A 201 -32.64 -16.30 -6.07
C TYR A 201 -31.94 -17.67 -6.12
N HIS A 202 -30.74 -17.73 -6.70
CA HIS A 202 -29.93 -18.94 -6.77
C HIS A 202 -28.58 -18.74 -6.06
N SER A 203 -28.29 -19.67 -5.13
CA SER A 203 -27.00 -20.21 -4.64
C SER A 203 -25.87 -19.30 -4.15
N TYR A 204 -25.98 -17.96 -4.22
CA TYR A 204 -24.98 -17.08 -3.62
C TYR A 204 -24.96 -17.16 -2.07
N GLU A 205 -26.08 -17.59 -1.48
CA GLU A 205 -26.28 -17.74 -0.03
C GLU A 205 -25.46 -18.87 0.61
N GLU A 206 -25.12 -19.94 -0.14
CA GLU A 206 -24.35 -21.07 0.39
C GLU A 206 -22.84 -20.76 0.53
N ALA A 207 -22.33 -19.81 -0.25
CA ALA A 207 -20.92 -19.40 -0.20
C ALA A 207 -20.66 -18.32 0.87
N ILE A 208 -21.64 -17.43 1.12
CA ILE A 208 -21.52 -16.35 2.09
C ILE A 208 -21.38 -16.90 3.51
N GLY A 209 -20.31 -16.51 4.23
CA GLY A 209 -20.07 -16.94 5.61
C GLY A 209 -19.60 -18.39 5.78
N SER A 210 -19.50 -19.16 4.70
CA SER A 210 -19.04 -20.57 4.73
C SER A 210 -17.59 -20.68 5.22
N GLU A 211 -16.71 -19.77 4.81
CA GLU A 211 -15.30 -19.80 5.20
C GLU A 211 -15.12 -19.70 6.72
N PHE A 212 -15.80 -18.71 7.33
CA PHE A 212 -15.72 -18.50 8.77
C PHE A 212 -16.38 -19.67 9.51
N THR A 213 -17.42 -20.27 8.91
CA THR A 213 -18.08 -21.46 9.45
C THR A 213 -17.15 -22.67 9.51
N PHE A 214 -16.46 -23.00 8.43
CA PHE A 214 -15.52 -24.11 8.40
C PHE A 214 -14.33 -23.86 9.35
N LEU A 215 -13.84 -22.61 9.40
CA LEU A 215 -12.80 -22.21 10.33
C LEU A 215 -13.19 -22.43 11.78
N LEU A 216 -14.33 -21.88 12.21
CA LEU A 216 -14.78 -22.00 13.60
C LEU A 216 -15.15 -23.44 13.95
N THR A 217 -15.75 -24.18 13.02
CA THR A 217 -16.06 -25.61 13.20
C THR A 217 -14.78 -26.41 13.48
N GLN A 218 -13.72 -26.14 12.73
CA GLN A 218 -12.43 -26.80 12.90
C GLN A 218 -11.80 -26.46 14.26
N LEU A 219 -11.80 -25.18 14.65
CA LEU A 219 -11.28 -24.73 15.94
C LEU A 219 -12.07 -25.31 17.12
N PHE A 220 -13.40 -25.33 17.04
CA PHE A 220 -14.26 -25.79 18.14
C PHE A 220 -14.20 -27.31 18.29
N SER A 221 -14.18 -28.06 17.17
CA SER A 221 -14.07 -29.53 17.22
C SER A 221 -12.76 -29.97 17.88
N GLU A 222 -11.64 -29.27 17.62
CA GLU A 222 -10.35 -29.53 18.28
C GLU A 222 -10.43 -29.27 19.79
N LYS A 223 -11.00 -28.12 20.17
CA LYS A 223 -11.17 -27.76 21.58
C LYS A 223 -12.05 -28.77 22.33
N ILE A 224 -13.16 -29.21 21.74
CA ILE A 224 -14.03 -30.24 22.32
C ILE A 224 -13.30 -31.58 22.44
N ALA A 225 -12.58 -32.01 21.40
CA ALA A 225 -11.81 -33.25 21.44
C ALA A 225 -10.73 -33.22 22.54
N ASN A 226 -10.09 -32.07 22.78
CA ASN A 226 -9.14 -31.92 23.87
C ASN A 226 -9.81 -32.03 25.25
N TYR A 227 -11.04 -31.55 25.42
CA TYR A 227 -11.78 -31.72 26.67
C TYR A 227 -12.12 -33.19 26.97
N PHE A 228 -12.52 -33.98 25.97
CA PHE A 228 -12.74 -35.42 26.16
C PHE A 228 -11.44 -36.14 26.57
N LYS A 229 -10.32 -35.83 25.90
CA LYS A 229 -9.02 -36.40 26.27
C LYS A 229 -8.56 -35.98 27.67
N LEU A 230 -8.87 -34.75 28.07
CA LEU A 230 -8.58 -34.27 29.43
C LEU A 230 -9.34 -35.07 30.47
N GLU A 231 -10.62 -35.39 30.22
CA GLU A 231 -11.43 -36.22 31.11
C GLU A 231 -10.85 -37.64 31.23
N ASP A 232 -10.50 -38.27 30.11
CA ASP A 232 -9.86 -39.59 30.10
C ASP A 232 -8.54 -39.59 30.89
N GLU A 233 -7.69 -38.58 30.66
CA GLU A 233 -6.40 -38.45 31.36
C GLU A 233 -6.57 -38.13 32.84
N PHE A 234 -7.57 -37.32 33.22
CA PHE A 234 -7.89 -37.03 34.61
C PHE A 234 -8.34 -38.29 35.36
N ASN A 235 -9.18 -39.11 34.72
CA ASN A 235 -9.64 -40.37 35.29
C ASN A 235 -8.49 -41.39 35.42
N ALA A 236 -7.55 -41.41 34.47
CA ALA A 236 -6.39 -42.30 34.51
C ALA A 236 -5.30 -41.84 35.50
N ASN A 237 -5.04 -40.53 35.59
CA ASN A 237 -3.89 -39.93 36.29
C ASN A 237 -4.27 -38.67 37.11
N PRO A 238 -5.17 -38.77 38.11
CA PRO A 238 -5.78 -37.61 38.78
C PRO A 238 -4.81 -36.75 39.63
N LYS A 239 -3.60 -37.25 39.94
CA LYS A 239 -2.64 -36.60 40.84
C LYS A 239 -1.45 -35.93 40.14
N ASP A 240 -1.47 -35.81 38.81
CA ASP A 240 -0.40 -35.16 38.04
C ASP A 240 -0.92 -33.95 37.26
N PRO A 241 -1.09 -32.78 37.92
CA PRO A 241 -1.63 -31.57 37.29
C PRO A 241 -0.81 -31.07 36.11
N GLY A 242 0.49 -31.41 36.05
CA GLY A 242 1.39 -31.02 34.96
C GLY A 242 0.95 -31.58 33.61
N LYS A 243 0.27 -32.73 33.59
CA LYS A 243 -0.25 -33.37 32.38
C LYS A 243 -1.50 -32.70 31.82
N PHE A 244 -2.22 -31.91 32.62
CA PHE A 244 -3.48 -31.31 32.18
C PHE A 244 -3.30 -30.04 31.36
N ALA A 245 -2.19 -29.31 31.57
CA ALA A 245 -1.96 -28.00 30.95
C ALA A 245 -2.00 -28.04 29.41
N SER A 246 -1.46 -29.08 28.78
CA SER A 246 -1.42 -29.20 27.32
C SER A 246 -2.81 -29.31 26.67
N PHE A 247 -3.82 -29.83 27.36
CA PHE A 247 -5.17 -29.95 26.81
C PHE A 247 -5.87 -28.59 26.67
N PHE A 248 -5.46 -27.60 27.46
CA PHE A 248 -5.95 -26.23 27.35
C PHE A 248 -5.27 -25.44 26.21
N ASN A 249 -4.20 -25.97 25.61
CA ASN A 249 -3.49 -25.35 24.48
C ASN A 249 -4.14 -25.75 23.14
N SER A 250 -5.45 -25.51 22.99
CA SER A 250 -6.13 -25.69 21.69
C SER A 250 -5.87 -24.49 20.78
N LYS A 251 -5.84 -24.71 19.46
CA LYS A 251 -5.76 -23.60 18.49
C LYS A 251 -6.84 -22.54 18.71
N ALA A 252 -8.05 -22.95 19.11
CA ALA A 252 -9.13 -22.01 19.43
C ALA A 252 -8.76 -21.04 20.57
N ASN A 253 -8.11 -21.54 21.63
CA ASN A 253 -7.67 -20.70 22.74
C ASN A 253 -6.51 -19.78 22.34
N GLU A 254 -5.59 -20.27 21.49
CA GLU A 254 -4.52 -19.43 20.93
C GLU A 254 -5.07 -18.30 20.06
N VAL A 255 -6.04 -18.62 19.18
CA VAL A 255 -6.74 -17.62 18.35
C VAL A 255 -7.36 -16.55 19.23
N ILE A 256 -8.13 -16.95 20.26
CA ILE A 256 -8.76 -16.01 21.19
C ILE A 256 -7.71 -15.17 21.92
N GLY A 257 -6.64 -15.79 22.45
CA GLY A 257 -5.61 -15.08 23.19
C GLY A 257 -4.87 -14.03 22.36
N ILE A 258 -4.54 -14.35 21.10
CA ILE A 258 -3.94 -13.38 20.18
C ILE A 258 -4.93 -12.24 19.90
N TRP A 259 -6.18 -12.58 19.59
CA TRP A 259 -7.21 -11.60 19.29
C TRP A 259 -7.49 -10.64 20.47
N GLU A 260 -7.64 -11.16 21.69
CA GLU A 260 -7.84 -10.35 22.90
C GLU A 260 -6.64 -9.44 23.20
N SER A 261 -5.43 -9.86 22.81
CA SER A 261 -4.24 -9.01 22.93
C SER A 261 -4.21 -7.84 21.94
N LEU A 262 -4.92 -7.95 20.81
CA LEU A 262 -5.06 -6.88 19.81
C LEU A 262 -6.18 -5.90 20.15
N PHE A 263 -7.22 -6.35 20.88
CA PHE A 263 -8.37 -5.54 21.27
C PHE A 263 -8.56 -5.50 22.80
N PRO A 264 -7.72 -4.74 23.53
CA PRO A 264 -7.78 -4.69 24.98
C PRO A 264 -9.16 -4.30 25.51
N GLY A 265 -9.69 -5.12 26.41
CA GLY A 265 -10.99 -4.86 27.05
C GLY A 265 -12.17 -5.62 26.45
N LEU A 266 -11.98 -6.28 25.30
CA LEU A 266 -12.90 -7.28 24.76
C LEU A 266 -12.48 -8.68 25.22
N ILE A 267 -13.48 -9.51 25.53
CA ILE A 267 -13.28 -10.91 25.92
C ILE A 267 -14.18 -11.77 25.03
N LEU A 268 -13.59 -12.72 24.32
CA LEU A 268 -14.29 -13.69 23.48
C LEU A 268 -14.56 -14.96 24.27
N LYS A 269 -15.82 -15.42 24.21
CA LYS A 269 -16.23 -16.67 24.84
C LYS A 269 -16.97 -17.55 23.85
N LEU A 270 -16.48 -18.77 23.73
CA LEU A 270 -17.23 -19.85 23.11
C LEU A 270 -18.26 -20.39 24.10
N LYS A 271 -19.53 -20.48 23.68
CA LYS A 271 -20.60 -21.10 24.46
C LYS A 271 -20.83 -22.55 24.01
N GLU A 272 -21.37 -23.37 24.91
CA GLU A 272 -21.78 -24.75 24.64
C GLU A 272 -22.77 -24.87 23.47
N THR A 273 -23.54 -23.81 23.22
CA THR A 273 -24.48 -23.72 22.09
C THR A 273 -23.79 -23.58 20.73
N GLY A 274 -22.46 -23.51 20.69
CA GLY A 274 -21.67 -23.26 19.48
C GLY A 274 -21.69 -21.79 19.01
N SER A 275 -22.19 -20.89 19.85
CA SER A 275 -22.18 -19.45 19.60
C SER A 275 -20.91 -18.79 20.16
N LEU A 276 -20.34 -17.87 19.38
CA LEU A 276 -19.28 -16.98 19.86
C LEU A 276 -19.93 -15.72 20.47
N ARG A 277 -19.62 -15.44 21.73
CA ARG A 277 -20.11 -14.26 22.47
C ARG A 277 -18.96 -13.33 22.83
N VAL A 278 -19.25 -12.04 22.89
CA VAL A 278 -18.28 -11.00 23.23
C VAL A 278 -18.75 -10.27 24.46
N ARG A 279 -17.81 -9.91 25.34
CA ARG A 279 -18.08 -9.11 26.54
C ARG A 279 -17.05 -7.98 26.65
N ARG A 280 -17.50 -6.75 26.92
CA ARG A 280 -16.60 -5.72 27.48
C ARG A 280 -16.55 -5.89 28.99
N LYS A 281 -15.40 -5.62 29.61
CA LYS A 281 -15.14 -5.87 31.04
C LYS A 281 -16.30 -5.50 32.00
N THR A 282 -17.16 -4.53 31.66
CA THR A 282 -18.29 -4.02 32.46
C THR A 282 -19.68 -4.12 31.80
N THR A 283 -19.85 -4.76 30.64
CA THR A 283 -21.14 -4.81 29.91
C THR A 283 -21.76 -6.21 29.84
N ILE A 284 -23.04 -6.26 29.44
CA ILE A 284 -23.76 -7.48 29.07
C ILE A 284 -23.06 -8.14 27.86
N GLU A 285 -23.05 -9.48 27.84
CA GLU A 285 -22.55 -10.28 26.71
C GLU A 285 -23.44 -10.07 25.46
N TYR A 286 -22.82 -9.90 24.29
CA TYR A 286 -23.52 -9.75 23.02
C TYR A 286 -23.01 -10.74 21.96
N ASP A 287 -23.70 -10.81 20.82
CA ASP A 287 -23.41 -11.74 19.74
C ASP A 287 -22.10 -11.43 19.01
N GLY A 288 -21.32 -12.46 18.66
CA GLY A 288 -20.09 -12.31 17.88
C GLY A 288 -20.31 -11.61 16.54
N ASN A 289 -21.48 -11.74 15.92
CA ASN A 289 -21.78 -11.02 14.67
C ASN A 289 -21.83 -9.50 14.83
N SER A 290 -22.00 -8.98 16.04
CA SER A 290 -22.02 -7.54 16.31
C SER A 290 -20.61 -6.95 16.49
N LEU A 291 -19.55 -7.74 16.30
CA LEU A 291 -18.19 -7.21 16.14
C LEU A 291 -18.11 -6.31 14.90
N SER A 292 -17.20 -5.33 14.93
CA SER A 292 -16.84 -4.55 13.75
C SER A 292 -16.21 -5.44 12.68
N GLU A 293 -16.24 -4.99 11.42
CA GLU A 293 -15.63 -5.75 10.32
C GLU A 293 -14.14 -6.01 10.55
N GLY A 294 -13.38 -5.03 11.06
CA GLY A 294 -11.97 -5.21 11.40
C GLY A 294 -11.73 -6.21 12.54
N GLU A 295 -12.62 -6.28 13.52
CA GLU A 295 -12.54 -7.27 14.61
C GLU A 295 -12.81 -8.70 14.10
N LYS A 296 -13.81 -8.87 13.21
CA LYS A 296 -14.10 -10.16 12.54
C LYS A 296 -12.94 -10.59 11.64
N GLU A 297 -12.42 -9.65 10.87
CA GLU A 297 -11.29 -9.80 9.96
C GLU A 297 -10.05 -10.32 10.71
N ALA A 298 -9.67 -9.65 11.80
CA ALA A 298 -8.56 -10.09 12.64
C ALA A 298 -8.79 -11.52 13.18
N LEU A 299 -10.01 -11.84 13.67
CA LEU A 299 -10.31 -13.17 14.19
C LEU A 299 -10.17 -14.26 13.12
N TYR A 300 -10.66 -14.00 11.91
CA TYR A 300 -10.53 -14.90 10.78
C TYR A 300 -9.06 -15.09 10.37
N LEU A 301 -8.30 -14.00 10.21
CA LEU A 301 -6.89 -14.03 9.81
C LEU A 301 -6.05 -14.86 10.77
N ILE A 302 -6.20 -14.62 12.08
CA ILE A 302 -5.49 -15.38 13.12
C ILE A 302 -5.83 -16.87 13.00
N GLY A 303 -7.12 -17.21 12.89
CA GLY A 303 -7.56 -18.59 12.75
C GLY A 303 -7.00 -19.27 11.51
N ARG A 304 -7.05 -18.61 10.35
CA ARG A 304 -6.53 -19.18 9.08
C ARG A 304 -5.03 -19.42 9.15
N VAL A 305 -4.26 -18.47 9.67
CA VAL A 305 -2.80 -18.62 9.82
C VAL A 305 -2.44 -19.72 10.81
N LEU A 306 -3.12 -19.83 11.96
CA LEU A 306 -2.84 -20.90 12.94
C LEU A 306 -3.27 -22.30 12.45
N LEU A 307 -4.25 -22.37 11.54
CA LEU A 307 -4.67 -23.62 10.93
C LEU A 307 -3.83 -24.03 9.71
N ALA A 308 -2.99 -23.14 9.16
CA ALA A 308 -2.15 -23.46 8.02
C ALA A 308 -1.19 -24.64 8.32
N PRO A 309 -0.88 -25.49 7.33
CA PRO A 309 0.06 -26.61 7.51
C PRO A 309 1.43 -26.18 8.01
N LYS A 310 2.18 -27.10 8.63
CA LYS A 310 3.57 -26.83 9.03
C LYS A 310 4.49 -26.64 7.83
N ASN A 311 5.43 -25.71 7.95
CA ASN A 311 6.38 -25.37 6.89
C ASN A 311 5.66 -25.02 5.58
N SER A 312 4.72 -24.09 5.66
CA SER A 312 3.88 -23.68 4.54
C SER A 312 4.19 -22.27 4.05
N LEU A 313 3.80 -22.00 2.80
CA LEU A 313 3.80 -20.65 2.22
C LEU A 313 2.42 -20.01 2.45
N ILE A 314 2.39 -18.87 3.13
CA ILE A 314 1.18 -18.13 3.44
C ILE A 314 1.14 -16.88 2.57
N ILE A 315 0.26 -16.85 1.59
CA ILE A 315 0.07 -15.70 0.71
C ILE A 315 -1.10 -14.88 1.23
N VAL A 316 -0.91 -13.57 1.37
CA VAL A 316 -1.89 -12.63 1.89
C VAL A 316 -2.04 -11.47 0.93
N ASP A 317 -3.23 -11.32 0.33
CA ASP A 317 -3.58 -10.20 -0.53
C ASP A 317 -4.27 -9.11 0.30
N GLU A 318 -3.75 -7.88 0.23
CA GLU A 318 -4.14 -6.72 1.04
C GLU A 318 -4.18 -7.01 2.56
N PRO A 319 -3.02 -7.26 3.21
CA PRO A 319 -2.93 -7.53 4.64
C PRO A 319 -3.51 -6.42 5.54
N GLU A 320 -3.67 -5.21 5.00
CA GLU A 320 -4.29 -4.04 5.64
C GLU A 320 -5.82 -3.95 5.49
N ALA A 321 -6.43 -4.78 4.63
CA ALA A 321 -7.85 -4.66 4.28
C ALA A 321 -8.77 -4.76 5.52
N HIS A 322 -9.71 -3.80 5.63
CA HIS A 322 -10.70 -3.68 6.71
C HIS A 322 -10.14 -3.56 8.14
N LEU A 323 -8.83 -3.51 8.33
CA LEU A 323 -8.17 -3.37 9.61
C LEU A 323 -7.78 -1.90 9.87
N HIS A 324 -7.90 -1.48 11.13
CA HIS A 324 -7.36 -0.18 11.54
C HIS A 324 -5.82 -0.23 11.53
N LYS A 325 -5.16 0.84 11.05
CA LYS A 325 -3.68 0.91 10.92
C LYS A 325 -2.92 0.50 12.19
N SER A 326 -3.45 0.84 13.37
CA SER A 326 -2.82 0.48 14.66
C SER A 326 -2.83 -1.01 14.98
N VAL A 327 -3.66 -1.81 14.31
CA VAL A 327 -3.80 -3.26 14.53
C VAL A 327 -2.99 -4.05 13.51
N VAL A 328 -2.87 -3.56 12.27
CA VAL A 328 -2.24 -4.29 11.14
C VAL A 328 -0.84 -4.79 11.50
N CYS A 329 0.06 -3.89 11.93
CA CYS A 329 1.44 -4.28 12.25
C CYS A 329 1.48 -5.28 13.41
N ALA A 330 0.77 -4.98 14.51
CA ALA A 330 0.75 -5.82 15.70
C ALA A 330 0.17 -7.22 15.44
N LEU A 331 -0.83 -7.33 14.55
CA LEU A 331 -1.39 -8.61 14.12
C LEU A 331 -0.34 -9.45 13.40
N TRP A 332 0.26 -8.90 12.34
CA TRP A 332 1.19 -9.64 11.49
C TRP A 332 2.50 -9.97 12.22
N ASP A 333 3.01 -9.08 13.09
CA ASP A 333 4.18 -9.37 13.94
C ASP A 333 3.95 -10.60 14.83
N LYS A 334 2.76 -10.68 15.45
CA LYS A 334 2.38 -11.82 16.30
C LYS A 334 2.23 -13.10 15.49
N LEU A 335 1.64 -13.01 14.30
CA LEU A 335 1.42 -14.18 13.44
C LEU A 335 2.72 -14.73 12.86
N GLU A 336 3.64 -13.85 12.42
CA GLU A 336 4.98 -14.22 11.97
C GLU A 336 5.77 -14.90 13.09
N GLN A 337 5.77 -14.32 14.30
CA GLN A 337 6.40 -14.93 15.47
C GLN A 337 5.77 -16.28 15.86
N LYS A 338 4.44 -16.42 15.72
CA LYS A 338 3.76 -17.68 16.05
C LYS A 338 3.99 -18.76 15.02
N ARG A 339 4.28 -18.39 13.78
CA ARG A 339 4.48 -19.29 12.63
C ARG A 339 5.84 -19.04 11.99
N GLU A 340 6.90 -19.02 12.80
CA GLU A 340 8.29 -18.97 12.33
C GLU A 340 8.65 -20.17 11.43
N ASP A 341 7.86 -21.25 11.49
CA ASP A 341 7.98 -22.38 10.57
C ASP A 341 7.51 -22.07 9.15
N CYS A 342 6.70 -21.02 8.96
CA CYS A 342 6.13 -20.63 7.67
C CYS A 342 6.84 -19.44 7.03
N VAL A 343 6.62 -19.28 5.73
CA VAL A 343 7.05 -18.10 4.98
C VAL A 343 5.82 -17.30 4.56
N PHE A 344 5.86 -15.99 4.76
CA PHE A 344 4.77 -15.08 4.42
C PHE A 344 5.06 -14.30 3.14
N PHE A 345 4.08 -14.25 2.25
CA PHE A 345 4.07 -13.43 1.03
C PHE A 345 2.94 -12.42 1.16
N TYR A 346 3.28 -11.15 1.33
CA TYR A 346 2.32 -10.07 1.46
C TYR A 346 2.21 -9.28 0.17
N PHE A 347 1.01 -9.15 -0.37
CA PHE A 347 0.75 -8.30 -1.52
C PHE A 347 -0.01 -7.07 -1.06
N THR A 348 0.61 -5.91 -1.19
CA THR A 348 0.07 -4.67 -0.61
C THR A 348 0.29 -3.48 -1.54
N HIS A 349 -0.51 -2.44 -1.33
CA HIS A 349 -0.25 -1.11 -1.85
C HIS A 349 0.17 -0.15 -0.73
N ASP A 350 0.12 -0.59 0.54
CA ASP A 350 0.50 0.22 1.69
C ASP A 350 2.01 0.15 1.93
N ILE A 351 2.68 1.25 1.59
CA ILE A 351 4.11 1.48 1.81
C ILE A 351 4.45 1.42 3.30
N ASP A 352 3.62 2.02 4.16
CA ASP A 352 3.88 2.07 5.59
C ASP A 352 3.94 0.63 6.14
N PHE A 353 3.02 -0.23 5.70
CA PHE A 353 3.06 -1.65 6.05
C PHE A 353 4.33 -2.33 5.52
N ALA A 354 4.66 -2.14 4.23
CA ALA A 354 5.81 -2.77 3.60
C ALA A 354 7.15 -2.43 4.28
N VAL A 355 7.34 -1.18 4.72
CA VAL A 355 8.55 -0.73 5.44
C VAL A 355 8.66 -1.40 6.81
N THR A 356 7.54 -1.64 7.49
CA THR A 356 7.56 -2.21 8.85
C THR A 356 7.95 -3.70 8.88
N ARG A 357 7.92 -4.39 7.74
CA ARG A 357 8.23 -5.82 7.66
C ARG A 357 9.73 -6.05 7.51
N ASP A 358 10.27 -6.94 8.34
CA ASP A 358 11.58 -7.58 8.07
C ASP A 358 11.40 -8.66 7.01
N ALA A 359 11.36 -8.21 5.76
CA ALA A 359 11.03 -9.04 4.61
C ALA A 359 11.73 -8.51 3.36
N LYS A 360 11.97 -9.44 2.42
CA LYS A 360 12.41 -9.11 1.06
C LYS A 360 11.36 -8.25 0.38
N LYS A 361 11.77 -7.15 -0.24
CA LYS A 361 10.84 -6.20 -0.89
C LYS A 361 10.92 -6.32 -2.41
N ILE A 362 9.78 -6.49 -3.06
CA ILE A 362 9.66 -6.63 -4.53
C ILE A 362 8.61 -5.63 -5.02
N TRP A 363 8.90 -4.91 -6.09
CA TRP A 363 7.95 -4.03 -6.76
C TRP A 363 7.43 -4.69 -8.04
N ILE A 364 6.11 -4.69 -8.24
CA ILE A 364 5.48 -4.99 -9.53
C ILE A 364 5.40 -3.72 -10.36
N LYS A 365 6.29 -3.58 -11.35
CA LYS A 365 6.39 -2.39 -12.20
C LYS A 365 5.33 -2.37 -13.30
N SER A 366 5.00 -3.54 -13.84
CA SER A 366 3.94 -3.67 -14.85
C SER A 366 3.35 -5.07 -14.84
N PHE A 367 2.15 -5.18 -15.39
CA PHE A 367 1.45 -6.44 -15.58
C PHE A 367 0.76 -6.45 -16.95
N GLU A 368 1.07 -7.48 -17.74
CA GLU A 368 0.37 -7.81 -18.98
C GLU A 368 -0.42 -9.10 -18.78
N TYR A 369 -1.74 -9.00 -18.98
CA TYR A 369 -2.63 -10.15 -18.88
C TYR A 369 -2.28 -11.20 -19.96
N PRO A 370 -2.30 -12.52 -19.65
CA PRO A 370 -2.77 -13.10 -18.40
C PRO A 370 -1.73 -13.21 -17.29
N ASN A 371 -0.45 -13.48 -17.61
CA ASN A 371 0.52 -14.02 -16.65
C ASN A 371 1.93 -13.41 -16.78
N HIS A 372 2.06 -12.17 -17.23
CA HIS A 372 3.37 -11.51 -17.40
C HIS A 372 3.53 -10.34 -16.42
N TRP A 373 4.46 -10.46 -15.48
CA TRP A 373 4.79 -9.42 -14.51
C TRP A 373 6.25 -8.97 -14.68
N ASP A 374 6.49 -7.67 -14.59
CA ASP A 374 7.83 -7.11 -14.47
C ASP A 374 8.13 -6.83 -12.98
N PHE A 375 9.05 -7.60 -12.40
CA PHE A 375 9.43 -7.51 -11.00
C PHE A 375 10.77 -6.79 -10.82
N ARG A 376 10.81 -5.90 -9.84
CA ARG A 376 12.05 -5.23 -9.41
C ARG A 376 12.30 -5.45 -7.92
N PHE A 377 13.45 -6.02 -7.60
CA PHE A 377 13.88 -6.15 -6.21
C PHE A 377 14.28 -4.80 -5.62
N LEU A 378 13.82 -4.52 -4.41
CA LEU A 378 14.12 -3.30 -3.67
C LEU A 378 15.13 -3.59 -2.56
N SER A 379 15.97 -2.61 -2.25
CA SER A 379 16.82 -2.63 -1.05
C SER A 379 15.97 -2.43 0.21
N ASP A 380 16.38 -3.05 1.31
CA ASP A 380 15.57 -3.12 2.54
C ASP A 380 15.29 -1.74 3.18
N ASP A 381 16.12 -0.72 2.89
CA ASP A 381 16.10 0.59 3.55
C ASP A 381 15.51 1.75 2.72
N THR A 382 15.20 1.55 1.45
CA THR A 382 14.78 2.65 0.56
C THR A 382 13.71 2.21 -0.44
N ILE A 383 12.50 2.75 -0.28
CA ILE A 383 11.47 2.67 -1.30
C ILE A 383 11.78 3.71 -2.39
N PRO A 384 11.88 3.33 -3.67
CA PRO A 384 12.12 4.27 -4.76
C PRO A 384 11.04 5.36 -4.80
N GLU A 385 11.45 6.61 -5.05
CA GLU A 385 10.51 7.73 -5.18
C GLU A 385 9.45 7.44 -6.26
N ASP A 386 9.84 6.84 -7.39
CA ASP A 386 8.92 6.40 -8.45
C ASP A 386 7.80 5.48 -7.95
N LEU A 387 8.13 4.52 -7.08
CA LEU A 387 7.16 3.60 -6.48
C LEU A 387 6.23 4.35 -5.52
N TYR A 388 6.79 5.26 -4.72
CA TYR A 388 6.00 6.11 -3.83
C TYR A 388 4.99 6.94 -4.63
N LEU A 389 5.41 7.50 -5.76
CA LEU A 389 4.57 8.30 -6.65
C LEU A 389 3.53 7.48 -7.41
N GLU A 390 3.87 6.27 -7.86
CA GLU A 390 2.93 5.36 -8.54
C GLU A 390 1.83 4.87 -7.59
N LEU A 391 2.19 4.56 -6.33
CA LEU A 391 1.24 4.17 -5.29
C LEU A 391 0.38 5.34 -4.82
N LEU A 392 0.96 6.54 -4.78
CA LEU A 392 0.23 7.79 -4.58
C LEU A 392 -0.58 8.23 -5.79
N GLY A 393 -0.38 7.58 -6.94
CA GLY A 393 -0.91 7.85 -8.27
C GLY A 393 -2.42 7.69 -8.36
N SER A 394 -3.14 8.51 -7.59
CA SER A 394 -4.41 9.05 -8.03
C SER A 394 -4.18 9.76 -9.35
N LYS A 395 -5.16 9.73 -10.25
CA LYS A 395 -5.17 10.39 -11.58
C LYS A 395 -4.99 11.93 -11.55
N ARG A 396 -4.52 12.50 -10.44
CA ARG A 396 -4.38 13.93 -10.15
C ARG A 396 -2.91 14.32 -10.22
N LYS A 397 -2.62 15.46 -10.87
CA LYS A 397 -1.28 16.05 -10.90
C LYS A 397 -0.78 16.34 -9.48
N VAL A 398 0.54 16.27 -9.26
CA VAL A 398 1.15 16.54 -7.95
C VAL A 398 1.39 18.03 -7.80
N LEU A 399 0.99 18.59 -6.65
CA LEU A 399 1.22 19.98 -6.27
C LEU A 399 1.99 20.04 -4.95
N PHE A 400 3.30 20.32 -5.02
CA PHE A 400 4.11 20.49 -3.82
C PHE A 400 3.86 21.85 -3.17
N CYS A 401 3.74 21.88 -1.85
CA CYS A 401 3.63 23.11 -1.07
C CYS A 401 4.52 23.07 0.17
N GLU A 402 4.72 24.22 0.79
CA GLU A 402 5.43 24.33 2.06
C GLU A 402 4.61 23.74 3.23
N GLY A 403 5.25 23.58 4.39
CA GLY A 403 4.62 23.12 5.62
C GLY A 403 4.47 21.60 5.74
N LYS A 404 3.63 21.16 6.69
CA LYS A 404 3.36 19.75 7.02
C LYS A 404 1.89 19.41 6.80
N LYS A 405 1.48 18.13 6.80
CA LYS A 405 0.06 17.73 6.62
C LYS A 405 -0.92 18.38 7.61
N GLN A 406 -0.47 18.77 8.80
CA GLN A 406 -1.31 19.44 9.80
C GLN A 406 -1.41 20.96 9.59
N SER A 407 -0.53 21.55 8.77
CA SER A 407 -0.47 22.99 8.50
C SER A 407 -1.74 23.51 7.84
N PHE A 408 -1.99 24.82 7.98
CA PHE A 408 -3.09 25.45 7.27
C PHE A 408 -2.76 25.61 5.77
N ASP A 409 -1.48 25.66 5.41
CA ASP A 409 -0.96 25.71 4.04
C ASP A 409 -1.51 24.55 3.22
N TYR A 410 -1.26 23.33 3.70
CA TYR A 410 -1.81 22.11 3.10
C TYR A 410 -3.34 22.18 3.00
N LYS A 411 -4.03 22.65 4.05
CA LYS A 411 -5.50 22.73 4.08
C LYS A 411 -6.05 23.77 3.10
N LEU A 412 -5.36 24.90 2.94
CA LEU A 412 -5.73 26.00 2.06
C LEU A 412 -5.50 25.60 0.60
N TYR A 413 -4.30 25.12 0.25
CA TYR A 413 -4.01 24.66 -1.10
C TYR A 413 -4.89 23.47 -1.51
N SER A 414 -5.18 22.54 -0.59
CA SER A 414 -6.15 21.46 -0.85
C SER A 414 -7.58 21.99 -1.07
N ALA A 415 -7.93 23.14 -0.49
CA ALA A 415 -9.21 23.78 -0.74
C ALA A 415 -9.24 24.49 -2.09
N LEU A 416 -8.18 25.22 -2.45
CA LEU A 416 -8.06 25.95 -3.72
C LEU A 416 -7.93 24.99 -4.92
N PHE A 417 -7.18 23.89 -4.77
CA PHE A 417 -6.81 22.98 -5.85
C PHE A 417 -7.26 21.53 -5.58
N PRO A 418 -8.58 21.25 -5.56
CA PRO A 418 -9.12 19.93 -5.20
C PRO A 418 -8.76 18.83 -6.22
N ASP A 419 -8.47 19.22 -7.46
CA ASP A 419 -8.14 18.32 -8.57
C ASP A 419 -6.64 17.96 -8.61
N PHE A 420 -5.83 18.56 -7.74
CA PHE A 420 -4.44 18.17 -7.52
C PHE A 420 -4.29 17.23 -6.31
N PHE A 421 -3.22 16.45 -6.33
CA PHE A 421 -2.70 15.78 -5.16
C PHE A 421 -1.69 16.70 -4.46
N VAL A 422 -2.14 17.42 -3.43
CA VAL A 422 -1.30 18.39 -2.70
C VAL A 422 -0.35 17.66 -1.74
N VAL A 423 0.94 17.94 -1.84
CA VAL A 423 1.99 17.29 -1.04
C VAL A 423 2.81 18.33 -0.27
N PRO A 424 2.66 18.42 1.06
CA PRO A 424 3.45 19.35 1.87
C PRO A 424 4.86 18.79 2.13
N VAL A 425 5.89 19.56 1.81
CA VAL A 425 7.31 19.15 1.84
C VAL A 425 8.20 20.04 2.72
N GLU A 426 7.61 20.60 3.78
CA GLU A 426 8.23 21.41 4.82
C GLU A 426 8.62 22.84 4.42
N ASN A 427 9.49 23.04 3.42
CA ASN A 427 10.03 24.37 3.09
C ASN A 427 10.26 24.59 1.58
N CYS A 428 10.42 25.86 1.19
CA CYS A 428 10.62 26.28 -0.19
C CYS A 428 11.79 25.59 -0.91
N SER A 429 12.88 25.26 -0.20
CA SER A 429 14.04 24.57 -0.81
C SER A 429 13.68 23.15 -1.24
N LYS A 430 12.89 22.44 -0.41
CA LYS A 430 12.37 21.10 -0.74
C LYS A 430 11.30 21.16 -1.82
N VAL A 431 10.41 22.16 -1.82
CA VAL A 431 9.46 22.37 -2.93
C VAL A 431 10.21 22.50 -4.25
N ARG A 432 11.23 23.37 -4.31
CA ARG A 432 12.08 23.53 -5.50
C ARG A 432 12.75 22.22 -5.92
N ALA A 433 13.36 21.51 -4.97
CA ALA A 433 14.07 20.26 -5.26
C ALA A 433 13.14 19.18 -5.81
N TYR A 434 11.99 18.96 -5.16
CA TYR A 434 11.04 17.91 -5.57
C TYR A 434 10.35 18.25 -6.89
N THR A 435 9.92 19.50 -7.11
CA THR A 435 9.33 19.89 -8.39
C THR A 435 10.31 19.68 -9.56
N ARG A 436 11.59 20.05 -9.38
CA ARG A 436 12.62 19.85 -10.41
C ARG A 436 12.91 18.37 -10.65
N ALA A 437 13.12 17.60 -9.59
CA ALA A 437 13.41 16.17 -9.68
C ALA A 437 12.30 15.44 -10.45
N MET A 438 11.06 15.68 -10.06
CA MET A 438 9.87 15.10 -10.69
C MET A 438 9.76 15.42 -12.19
N ASN A 439 9.94 16.69 -12.56
CA ASN A 439 9.83 17.10 -13.96
C ASN A 439 11.05 16.65 -14.81
N SER A 440 12.17 16.30 -14.19
CA SER A 440 13.37 15.78 -14.87
C SER A 440 13.41 14.25 -15.02
N GLY A 441 12.62 13.51 -14.24
CA GLY A 441 12.74 12.05 -14.04
C GLY A 441 12.25 11.15 -15.18
N GLY A 442 11.83 11.69 -16.33
CA GLY A 442 11.48 10.88 -17.51
C GLY A 442 10.19 10.04 -17.40
N LEU A 443 9.43 10.14 -16.31
CA LEU A 443 8.08 9.60 -16.20
C LEU A 443 7.16 10.40 -17.13
N ALA A 444 6.91 9.85 -18.33
CA ALA A 444 6.26 10.53 -19.46
C ALA A 444 4.87 11.16 -19.18
N ASN A 445 4.25 10.88 -18.02
CA ASN A 445 2.88 11.28 -17.70
C ASN A 445 2.71 12.00 -16.34
N VAL A 446 3.79 12.44 -15.67
CA VAL A 446 3.67 13.12 -14.37
C VAL A 446 4.26 14.52 -14.44
N GLN A 447 3.39 15.53 -14.57
CA GLN A 447 3.74 16.94 -14.41
C GLN A 447 3.56 17.32 -12.94
N ALA A 448 4.65 17.72 -12.28
CA ALA A 448 4.62 18.24 -10.92
C ALA A 448 4.71 19.77 -10.93
N LEU A 449 3.89 20.41 -10.10
CA LEU A 449 3.96 21.85 -9.86
C LEU A 449 4.40 22.11 -8.41
N GLY A 450 5.07 23.22 -8.16
CA GLY A 450 5.38 23.70 -6.81
C GLY A 450 4.73 25.04 -6.52
N ILE A 451 4.32 25.28 -5.27
CA ILE A 451 3.96 26.61 -4.76
C ILE A 451 4.87 26.95 -3.59
N ILE A 452 5.43 28.15 -3.61
CA ILE A 452 6.19 28.72 -2.51
C ILE A 452 5.66 30.11 -2.14
N ASP A 453 5.93 30.52 -0.91
CA ASP A 453 5.67 31.89 -0.47
C ASP A 453 6.57 32.88 -1.22
N ARG A 454 6.08 34.11 -1.38
CA ARG A 454 6.85 35.15 -2.07
C ARG A 454 7.98 35.67 -1.23
N ASP A 455 7.77 35.73 0.09
CA ASP A 455 8.66 36.36 1.05
C ASP A 455 9.13 37.72 0.52
N LEU A 456 10.43 37.84 0.29
CA LEU A 456 11.11 39.01 -0.23
C LEU A 456 11.82 38.70 -1.56
N LEU A 457 11.31 37.73 -2.34
CA LEU A 457 11.83 37.41 -3.67
C LEU A 457 11.62 38.58 -4.64
N THR A 458 12.61 38.79 -5.50
CA THR A 458 12.54 39.79 -6.58
C THR A 458 11.70 39.29 -7.74
N GLU A 459 11.27 40.19 -8.62
CA GLU A 459 10.53 39.80 -9.84
C GLU A 459 11.39 38.91 -10.77
N GLU A 460 12.71 39.16 -10.76
CA GLU A 460 13.66 38.32 -11.48
C GLU A 460 13.69 36.88 -10.91
N ASP A 461 13.76 36.72 -9.58
CA ASP A 461 13.72 35.40 -8.94
C ASP A 461 12.40 34.66 -9.25
N VAL A 462 11.27 35.37 -9.20
CA VAL A 462 9.93 34.81 -9.51
C VAL A 462 9.86 34.31 -10.95
N SER A 463 10.37 35.11 -11.90
CA SER A 463 10.35 34.78 -13.32
C SER A 463 11.20 33.56 -13.67
N GLU A 464 12.28 33.29 -12.93
CA GLU A 464 13.09 32.08 -13.09
C GLU A 464 12.36 30.84 -12.58
N LEU A 465 11.70 30.94 -11.42
CA LEU A 465 10.98 29.80 -10.81
C LEU A 465 9.76 29.35 -11.63
N ILE A 466 9.02 30.29 -12.20
CA ILE A 466 7.84 29.98 -13.03
C ILE A 466 8.24 29.13 -14.24
N LYS A 467 9.43 29.37 -14.83
CA LYS A 467 9.95 28.57 -15.96
C LYS A 467 10.24 27.12 -15.56
N GLU A 468 10.39 26.84 -14.27
CA GLU A 468 10.62 25.52 -13.69
C GLU A 468 9.34 24.88 -13.12
N ASN A 469 8.15 25.43 -13.47
CA ASN A 469 6.85 25.03 -12.92
C ASN A 469 6.71 25.25 -11.40
N ILE A 470 7.44 26.23 -10.86
CA ILE A 470 7.35 26.64 -9.46
C ILE A 470 6.70 28.00 -9.40
N TYR A 471 5.45 28.02 -8.93
CA TYR A 471 4.66 29.22 -8.78
C TYR A 471 4.96 29.88 -7.44
N VAL A 472 4.96 31.21 -7.45
CA VAL A 472 5.20 32.05 -6.28
C VAL A 472 3.90 32.80 -5.96
N LEU A 473 3.54 32.91 -4.69
CA LEU A 473 2.37 33.67 -4.29
C LEU A 473 2.44 35.13 -4.76
N GLY A 474 1.30 35.69 -5.15
CA GLY A 474 1.15 37.11 -5.45
C GLY A 474 1.17 38.00 -4.20
N VAL A 475 1.06 37.41 -3.02
CA VAL A 475 1.17 38.05 -1.70
C VAL A 475 2.43 37.56 -0.99
N SER A 476 2.96 38.34 -0.04
CA SER A 476 4.23 38.06 0.64
C SER A 476 4.26 36.69 1.34
N GLU A 477 3.28 36.43 2.22
CA GLU A 477 3.15 35.17 2.94
C GLU A 477 1.76 34.55 2.69
N ILE A 478 1.64 33.24 2.80
CA ILE A 478 0.36 32.53 2.66
C ILE A 478 -0.70 33.01 3.66
N GLU A 479 -0.30 33.48 4.84
CA GLU A 479 -1.19 34.07 5.84
C GLU A 479 -1.97 35.27 5.31
N ASN A 480 -1.41 36.00 4.34
CA ASN A 480 -2.03 37.20 3.77
C ASN A 480 -3.22 36.87 2.89
N VAL A 481 -3.34 35.63 2.41
CA VAL A 481 -4.53 35.17 1.67
C VAL A 481 -5.79 35.37 2.52
N PHE A 482 -5.69 35.20 3.84
CA PHE A 482 -6.80 35.41 4.77
C PHE A 482 -7.16 36.88 5.02
N LEU A 483 -6.39 37.82 4.46
CA LEU A 483 -6.62 39.25 4.56
C LEU A 483 -7.23 39.84 3.27
N LEU A 484 -7.35 39.04 2.20
CA LEU A 484 -7.85 39.50 0.91
C LEU A 484 -9.32 39.92 0.99
N SER A 485 -9.65 41.07 0.41
CA SER A 485 -11.03 41.56 0.35
C SER A 485 -11.93 40.63 -0.48
N GLU A 486 -11.34 40.00 -1.50
CA GLU A 486 -11.93 39.01 -2.40
C GLU A 486 -12.37 37.74 -1.65
N LEU A 487 -11.79 37.46 -0.48
CA LEU A 487 -12.18 36.36 0.39
C LEU A 487 -13.09 36.85 1.52
N LEU A 488 -12.71 37.92 2.21
CA LEU A 488 -13.39 38.39 3.42
C LEU A 488 -14.79 38.96 3.14
N LYS A 489 -14.98 39.74 2.07
CA LYS A 489 -16.29 40.34 1.75
C LYS A 489 -17.33 39.28 1.36
N PRO A 490 -17.05 38.33 0.45
CA PRO A 490 -17.98 37.25 0.15
C PRO A 490 -18.26 36.36 1.37
N PHE A 491 -17.25 36.08 2.19
CA PHE A 491 -17.44 35.29 3.40
C PHE A 491 -18.40 35.97 4.39
N ALA A 492 -18.21 37.27 4.67
CA ALA A 492 -19.11 38.04 5.54
C ALA A 492 -20.55 38.04 5.01
N SER A 493 -20.72 38.30 3.71
CA SER A 493 -22.03 38.27 3.05
C SER A 493 -22.70 36.91 3.15
N ALA A 494 -21.94 35.81 3.07
CA ALA A 494 -22.47 34.45 3.18
C ALA A 494 -22.86 34.06 4.61
N GLN A 495 -22.25 34.67 5.63
CA GLN A 495 -22.66 34.50 7.03
C GLN A 495 -23.84 35.41 7.42
N GLY A 496 -24.13 36.45 6.63
CA GLY A 496 -25.07 37.50 7.01
C GLY A 496 -24.50 38.47 8.05
N ASP A 497 -23.17 38.51 8.19
CA ASP A 497 -22.49 39.39 9.13
C ASP A 497 -22.42 40.82 8.56
N ASN A 498 -22.89 41.80 9.31
CA ASN A 498 -22.75 43.21 8.96
C ASN A 498 -21.40 43.75 9.46
N ILE A 499 -20.36 43.61 8.65
CA ILE A 499 -18.99 44.01 8.99
C ILE A 499 -18.68 45.39 8.43
N ASP A 500 -18.17 46.27 9.29
CA ASP A 500 -17.58 47.54 8.88
C ASP A 500 -16.19 47.31 8.27
N PHE A 501 -16.17 47.06 6.97
CA PHE A 501 -14.92 46.84 6.22
C PHE A 501 -14.02 48.07 6.20
N GLU A 502 -14.56 49.29 6.24
CA GLU A 502 -13.74 50.50 6.21
C GLU A 502 -12.96 50.68 7.53
N ALA A 503 -13.63 50.43 8.65
CA ALA A 503 -12.99 50.40 9.96
C ALA A 503 -11.93 49.28 10.05
N MET A 504 -12.26 48.07 9.58
CA MET A 504 -11.34 46.93 9.57
C MET A 504 -10.09 47.22 8.74
N GLN A 505 -10.26 47.74 7.51
CA GLN A 505 -9.15 48.09 6.63
C GLN A 505 -8.27 49.18 7.26
N THR A 506 -8.88 50.19 7.89
CA THR A 506 -8.15 51.25 8.59
C THR A 506 -7.34 50.70 9.78
N GLU A 507 -7.91 49.80 10.58
CA GLU A 507 -7.21 49.19 11.71
C GLU A 507 -6.03 48.32 11.26
N LEU A 508 -6.20 47.56 10.17
CA LEU A 508 -5.11 46.77 9.59
C LEU A 508 -3.99 47.65 9.05
N LEU A 509 -4.31 48.72 8.32
CA LEU A 509 -3.33 49.68 7.81
C LEU A 509 -2.54 50.34 8.95
N ASN A 510 -3.21 50.71 10.04
CA ASN A 510 -2.55 51.24 11.23
C ASN A 510 -1.64 50.20 11.89
N LYS A 511 -2.05 48.93 11.94
CA LYS A 511 -1.22 47.84 12.48
C LYS A 511 0.01 47.59 11.61
N ILE A 512 -0.13 47.64 10.29
CA ILE A 512 1.00 47.55 9.35
C ILE A 512 1.95 48.74 9.55
N ALA A 513 1.42 49.95 9.72
CA ALA A 513 2.23 51.14 9.99
C ALA A 513 3.03 51.02 11.30
N GLU A 514 2.41 50.49 12.36
CA GLU A 514 3.04 50.21 13.65
C GLU A 514 4.19 49.20 13.52
N LYS A 515 3.97 48.12 12.76
CA LYS A 515 4.94 47.03 12.56
C LYS A 515 5.96 47.26 11.44
N LYS A 516 5.84 48.36 10.69
CA LYS A 516 6.65 48.62 9.49
C LYS A 516 8.16 48.53 9.75
N GLU A 517 8.66 49.15 10.82
CA GLU A 517 10.10 49.14 11.11
C GLU A 517 10.61 47.73 11.47
N GLU A 518 9.81 46.92 12.15
CA GLU A 518 10.14 45.51 12.43
C GLU A 518 10.27 44.71 11.13
N MET A 519 9.31 44.87 10.20
CA MET A 519 9.37 44.26 8.87
C MET A 519 10.64 44.71 8.12
N LEU A 520 10.96 46.01 8.12
CA LEU A 520 12.18 46.51 7.48
C LEU A 520 13.46 45.94 8.10
N GLN A 521 13.50 45.72 9.41
CA GLN A 521 14.63 45.05 10.07
C GLN A 521 14.77 43.60 9.62
N GLN A 522 13.67 42.84 9.57
CA GLN A 522 13.67 41.47 9.05
C GLN A 522 14.12 41.42 7.58
N ALA A 523 13.64 42.35 6.75
CA ALA A 523 14.05 42.47 5.36
C ALA A 523 15.55 42.77 5.20
N ARG A 524 16.12 43.65 6.03
CA ARG A 524 17.58 43.90 6.03
C ARG A 524 18.35 42.59 6.26
N CYS A 525 17.96 41.80 7.26
CA CYS A 525 18.60 40.51 7.55
C CYS A 525 18.45 39.51 6.40
N PHE A 526 17.25 39.40 5.83
CA PHE A 526 16.97 38.49 4.71
C PHE A 526 17.81 38.84 3.48
N TYR A 527 17.76 40.10 3.02
CA TYR A 527 18.49 40.55 1.85
C TYR A 527 20.00 40.43 2.04
N ALA A 528 20.53 40.78 3.23
CA ALA A 528 21.94 40.57 3.53
C ALA A 528 22.33 39.09 3.37
N THR A 529 21.54 38.17 3.95
CA THR A 529 21.78 36.73 3.84
C THR A 529 21.78 36.25 2.38
N GLN A 530 20.82 36.70 1.57
CA GLN A 530 20.73 36.35 0.14
C GLN A 530 21.92 36.87 -0.69
N ILE A 531 22.35 38.10 -0.44
CA ILE A 531 23.46 38.72 -1.18
C ILE A 531 24.77 37.97 -0.92
N PHE A 532 25.02 37.57 0.32
CA PHE A 532 26.26 36.88 0.71
C PHE A 532 26.25 35.37 0.42
N SER A 533 25.09 34.71 0.46
CA SER A 533 24.99 33.26 0.20
C SER A 533 25.26 32.88 -1.27
N LYS A 534 24.97 33.77 -2.23
CA LYS A 534 25.18 33.54 -3.67
C LYS A 534 26.65 33.71 -4.13
N THR A 535 27.65 33.59 -3.24
CA THR A 535 29.08 33.83 -3.58
C THR A 535 29.76 32.54 -4.01
N GLU A 536 30.02 32.39 -5.31
CA GLU A 536 30.78 31.25 -5.85
C GLU A 536 32.23 31.65 -6.16
N PHE A 537 33.18 30.95 -5.58
CA PHE A 537 34.61 31.09 -5.90
C PHE A 537 35.01 30.08 -6.97
N LYS A 538 35.92 30.47 -7.87
CA LYS A 538 36.53 29.53 -8.83
C LYS A 538 37.32 28.46 -8.08
N ARG A 539 37.30 27.22 -8.57
CA ARG A 539 38.04 26.06 -7.99
C ARG A 539 39.55 26.27 -7.79
N ARG A 540 40.15 27.25 -8.49
CA ARG A 540 41.52 27.73 -8.28
C ARG A 540 41.50 29.26 -8.33
N CYS A 541 41.81 29.91 -7.21
CA CYS A 541 41.98 31.36 -7.07
C CYS A 541 43.04 31.64 -6.01
N SER A 542 43.76 32.74 -6.15
CA SER A 542 44.73 33.23 -5.15
C SER A 542 44.03 33.96 -4.01
N ASP A 543 44.68 34.07 -2.86
CA ASP A 543 44.17 34.82 -1.70
C ASP A 543 43.79 36.27 -2.06
N SER A 544 44.57 36.91 -2.94
CA SER A 544 44.29 38.26 -3.42
C SER A 544 42.99 38.37 -4.25
N GLU A 545 42.70 37.36 -5.09
CA GLU A 545 41.49 37.33 -5.91
C GLU A 545 40.25 37.02 -5.06
N ILE A 546 40.40 36.19 -4.03
CA ILE A 546 39.34 35.92 -3.05
C ILE A 546 38.99 37.22 -2.29
N LEU A 547 40.00 37.92 -1.78
CA LEU A 547 39.81 39.18 -1.05
C LEU A 547 39.19 40.27 -1.93
N GLN A 548 39.66 40.42 -3.17
CA GLN A 548 39.08 41.35 -4.15
C GLN A 548 37.60 41.03 -4.39
N SER A 549 37.27 39.76 -4.63
CA SER A 549 35.89 39.33 -4.89
C SER A 549 34.96 39.55 -3.68
N LEU A 550 35.47 39.37 -2.46
CA LEU A 550 34.72 39.64 -1.23
C LEU A 550 34.48 41.14 -1.03
N ASN A 551 35.49 41.97 -1.25
CA ASN A 551 35.39 43.43 -1.11
C ASN A 551 34.42 44.02 -2.16
N ASP A 552 34.60 43.68 -3.43
CA ASP A 552 33.73 44.13 -4.52
C ASP A 552 32.26 43.76 -4.26
N ARG A 553 32.02 42.56 -3.71
CA ARG A 553 30.68 42.10 -3.39
C ARG A 553 30.12 42.75 -2.14
N THR A 554 30.95 43.08 -1.16
CA THR A 554 30.53 43.84 0.02
C THR A 554 30.09 45.25 -0.39
N GLU A 555 30.87 45.96 -1.20
CA GLU A 555 30.53 47.30 -1.67
C GLU A 555 29.25 47.30 -2.52
N LYS A 556 29.17 46.43 -3.54
CA LYS A 556 27.98 46.30 -4.38
C LYS A 556 26.77 45.77 -3.61
N GLY A 557 27.01 44.83 -2.70
CA GLY A 557 26.01 44.20 -1.87
C GLY A 557 25.32 45.20 -0.94
N ILE A 558 26.09 46.08 -0.29
CA ILE A 558 25.53 47.16 0.56
C ILE A 558 24.64 48.10 -0.27
N LEU A 559 25.07 48.45 -1.50
CA LEU A 559 24.25 49.30 -2.38
C LEU A 559 22.93 48.62 -2.78
N ILE A 560 22.98 47.35 -3.17
CA ILE A 560 21.80 46.55 -3.52
C ILE A 560 20.86 46.41 -2.32
N LEU A 561 21.41 46.05 -1.16
CA LEU A 561 20.67 45.96 0.11
C LEU A 561 19.93 47.27 0.43
N THR A 562 20.65 48.39 0.38
CA THR A 562 20.08 49.72 0.68
C THR A 562 18.95 50.06 -0.28
N LYS A 563 19.12 49.74 -1.57
CA LYS A 563 18.09 49.95 -2.58
C LYS A 563 16.84 49.09 -2.31
N LEU A 564 17.00 47.77 -2.12
CA LEU A 564 15.88 46.85 -1.90
C LEU A 564 15.07 47.20 -0.65
N VAL A 565 15.73 47.56 0.44
CA VAL A 565 15.07 47.99 1.68
C VAL A 565 14.35 49.32 1.49
N ARG A 566 14.95 50.27 0.77
CA ARG A 566 14.32 51.55 0.47
C ARG A 566 13.09 51.39 -0.43
N ASP A 567 13.17 50.54 -1.45
CA ASP A 567 12.06 50.29 -2.37
C ASP A 567 10.88 49.62 -1.61
N LEU A 568 11.17 48.71 -0.68
CA LEU A 568 10.17 48.12 0.21
C LEU A 568 9.54 49.15 1.16
N ASP A 569 10.35 50.00 1.80
CA ASP A 569 9.85 51.06 2.70
C ASP A 569 8.95 52.05 1.95
N LEU A 570 9.32 52.42 0.73
CA LEU A 570 8.49 53.27 -0.13
C LEU A 570 7.17 52.59 -0.46
N LYS A 571 7.17 51.30 -0.85
CA LYS A 571 5.93 50.55 -1.13
C LYS A 571 5.01 50.48 0.09
N LEU A 572 5.54 50.11 1.26
CA LEU A 572 4.75 50.02 2.50
C LEU A 572 4.22 51.40 2.92
N SER A 573 5.06 52.43 2.86
CA SER A 573 4.69 53.79 3.25
C SER A 573 3.63 54.36 2.31
N ASP A 574 3.78 54.17 0.99
CA ASP A 574 2.79 54.61 0.01
C ASP A 574 1.46 53.88 0.19
N ALA A 575 1.48 52.57 0.43
CA ALA A 575 0.27 51.80 0.66
C ALA A 575 -0.50 52.29 1.90
N VAL A 576 0.20 52.55 3.01
CA VAL A 576 -0.40 53.10 4.23
C VAL A 576 -0.92 54.52 4.01
N ASN A 577 -0.09 55.42 3.44
CA ASN A 577 -0.42 56.83 3.29
C ASN A 577 -1.59 57.07 2.32
N LYS A 578 -1.64 56.30 1.22
CA LYS A 578 -2.72 56.36 0.23
C LYS A 578 -3.94 55.54 0.63
N ARG A 579 -3.90 54.87 1.78
CA ARG A 579 -4.91 53.90 2.24
C ARG A 579 -5.22 52.80 1.22
N ASP A 580 -4.18 52.36 0.49
CA ASP A 580 -4.28 51.27 -0.47
C ASP A 580 -4.16 49.93 0.26
N TYR A 581 -5.32 49.44 0.72
CA TYR A 581 -5.43 48.17 1.43
C TYR A 581 -4.91 46.98 0.61
N ALA A 582 -5.17 46.96 -0.70
CA ALA A 582 -4.82 45.83 -1.54
C ALA A 582 -3.31 45.69 -1.65
N THR A 583 -2.60 46.79 -1.90
CA THR A 583 -1.12 46.80 -1.94
C THR A 583 -0.52 46.56 -0.55
N ALA A 584 -1.15 47.07 0.52
CA ALA A 584 -0.66 46.86 1.88
C ALA A 584 -0.69 45.37 2.28
N VAL A 585 -1.79 44.66 1.98
CA VAL A 585 -1.91 43.20 2.22
C VAL A 585 -0.96 42.41 1.34
N GLU A 586 -0.67 42.89 0.14
CA GLU A 586 0.26 42.21 -0.77
C GLU A 586 1.69 42.20 -0.25
N VAL A 587 2.15 43.34 0.29
CA VAL A 587 3.57 43.60 0.60
C VAL A 587 3.93 43.39 2.08
N ALA A 588 2.96 43.46 3.00
CA ALA A 588 3.25 43.22 4.42
C ALA A 588 3.58 41.75 4.69
N PHE A 589 4.55 41.46 5.55
CA PHE A 589 4.86 40.08 5.98
C PHE A 589 4.90 40.06 7.51
N ASP A 590 3.77 39.67 8.09
CA ASP A 590 3.62 39.49 9.52
C ASP A 590 2.47 38.52 9.79
N LYS A 591 2.82 37.32 10.25
CA LYS A 591 1.90 36.22 10.54
C LYS A 591 0.80 36.55 11.55
N GLY A 592 0.96 37.64 12.30
CA GLY A 592 0.03 38.11 13.32
C GLY A 592 -1.07 39.05 12.81
N LEU A 593 -1.00 39.54 11.58
CA LEU A 593 -1.96 40.54 11.04
C LEU A 593 -3.41 40.06 11.04
N ILE A 594 -3.65 38.76 10.89
CA ILE A 594 -4.99 38.19 10.93
C ILE A 594 -5.71 38.42 12.27
N THR A 595 -4.97 38.66 13.36
CA THR A 595 -5.58 38.93 14.68
C THR A 595 -6.35 40.26 14.70
N THR A 596 -5.96 41.22 13.86
CA THR A 596 -6.69 42.47 13.67
C THR A 596 -8.03 42.22 12.99
N VAL A 597 -8.04 41.39 11.94
CA VAL A 597 -9.27 41.01 11.21
C VAL A 597 -10.18 40.12 12.06
N GLN A 598 -9.61 39.20 12.84
CA GLN A 598 -10.34 38.23 13.67
C GLN A 598 -11.45 38.85 14.51
N ARG A 599 -11.20 40.03 15.08
CA ARG A 599 -12.13 40.74 15.99
C ARG A 599 -13.42 41.17 15.30
N PHE A 600 -13.35 41.53 14.02
CA PHE A 600 -14.49 41.95 13.21
C PHE A 600 -15.41 40.78 12.82
N PHE A 601 -14.87 39.56 12.79
CA PHE A 601 -15.60 38.33 12.43
C PHE A 601 -16.08 37.53 13.65
N TYR A 602 -16.09 38.14 14.84
CA TYR A 602 -16.50 37.54 16.12
C TYR A 602 -15.89 36.14 16.36
N SER A 603 -14.67 35.92 15.88
CA SER A 603 -14.01 34.62 15.96
C SER A 603 -13.23 34.49 17.27
N SER A 604 -13.29 33.30 17.89
CA SER A 604 -12.61 33.01 19.16
C SER A 604 -11.09 32.98 19.03
N SER A 605 -10.56 32.61 17.87
CA SER A 605 -9.13 32.67 17.56
C SER A 605 -8.87 32.91 16.06
N ALA A 606 -7.64 33.33 15.75
CA ALA A 606 -7.15 33.48 14.38
C ALA A 606 -7.22 32.14 13.62
N ASP A 607 -6.80 31.05 14.26
CA ASP A 607 -6.85 29.71 13.65
C ASP A 607 -8.28 29.25 13.37
N TYR A 608 -9.22 29.60 14.25
CA TYR A 608 -10.62 29.30 14.02
C TYR A 608 -11.20 30.10 12.85
N LEU A 609 -10.80 31.37 12.67
CA LEU A 609 -11.16 32.16 11.50
C LEU A 609 -10.57 31.56 10.22
N ARG A 610 -9.27 31.22 10.21
CA ARG A 610 -8.62 30.52 9.08
C ARG A 610 -9.39 29.27 8.68
N ALA A 611 -9.76 28.43 9.66
CA ALA A 611 -10.52 27.21 9.40
C ALA A 611 -11.90 27.49 8.78
N LYS A 612 -12.61 28.52 9.25
CA LYS A 612 -13.89 28.95 8.65
C LYS A 612 -13.72 29.42 7.20
N LEU A 613 -12.72 30.26 6.94
CA LEU A 613 -12.41 30.78 5.61
C LEU A 613 -12.02 29.66 4.63
N ILE A 614 -11.17 28.71 5.05
CA ILE A 614 -10.81 27.54 4.25
C ILE A 614 -12.06 26.69 3.94
N ASN A 615 -12.92 26.46 4.92
CA ASN A 615 -14.16 25.70 4.71
C ASN A 615 -15.13 26.43 3.77
N PHE A 616 -15.16 27.76 3.78
CA PHE A 616 -15.92 28.55 2.83
C PHE A 616 -15.38 28.40 1.40
N LEU A 617 -14.06 28.49 1.20
CA LEU A 617 -13.41 28.28 -0.10
C LEU A 617 -13.67 26.87 -0.69
N LYS A 618 -13.82 25.85 0.17
CA LYS A 618 -14.20 24.49 -0.29
C LYS A 618 -15.62 24.43 -0.86
N ARG A 619 -16.52 25.29 -0.39
CA ARG A 619 -17.95 25.31 -0.76
C ARG A 619 -18.22 26.26 -1.92
N ASP A 620 -17.58 27.42 -1.93
CA ASP A 620 -17.75 28.44 -2.98
C ASP A 620 -16.55 28.46 -3.93
N ARG A 621 -16.71 27.77 -5.06
CA ARG A 621 -15.67 27.65 -6.09
C ARG A 621 -15.42 28.96 -6.84
N GLY A 622 -16.45 29.79 -7.03
CA GLY A 622 -16.30 31.07 -7.71
C GLY A 622 -15.45 32.05 -6.90
N VAL A 623 -15.58 32.03 -5.56
CA VAL A 623 -14.66 32.79 -4.70
C VAL A 623 -13.26 32.18 -4.70
N ALA A 624 -13.13 30.86 -4.68
CA ALA A 624 -11.82 30.20 -4.73
C ALA A 624 -11.03 30.56 -6.00
N GLU A 625 -11.68 30.55 -7.17
CA GLU A 625 -11.06 30.96 -8.45
C GLU A 625 -10.61 32.43 -8.42
N LYS A 626 -11.44 33.34 -7.92
CA LYS A 626 -11.07 34.76 -7.75
C LYS A 626 -9.87 34.94 -6.83
N VAL A 627 -9.82 34.17 -5.74
CA VAL A 627 -8.67 34.20 -4.83
C VAL A 627 -7.42 33.69 -5.53
N ILE A 628 -7.50 32.58 -6.27
CA ILE A 628 -6.39 32.00 -7.05
C ILE A 628 -5.84 33.01 -8.07
N GLU A 629 -6.72 33.69 -8.80
CA GLU A 629 -6.33 34.76 -9.72
C GLU A 629 -5.66 35.93 -8.99
N ARG A 630 -6.26 36.40 -7.88
CA ARG A 630 -5.73 37.54 -7.10
C ARG A 630 -4.33 37.27 -6.54
N ILE A 631 -4.03 36.02 -6.18
CA ILE A 631 -2.72 35.61 -5.65
C ILE A 631 -1.77 35.10 -6.74
N GLY A 632 -2.05 35.38 -8.02
CA GLY A 632 -1.12 35.09 -9.12
C GLY A 632 -0.97 33.61 -9.45
N LEU A 633 -1.85 32.75 -8.95
CA LEU A 633 -1.80 31.29 -9.18
C LEU A 633 -2.73 30.82 -10.30
N GLY A 634 -3.35 31.74 -11.07
CA GLY A 634 -4.25 31.38 -12.19
C GLY A 634 -3.60 30.48 -13.25
N GLY A 635 -2.28 30.58 -13.45
CA GLY A 635 -1.56 29.70 -14.37
C GLY A 635 -1.64 28.21 -14.00
N ILE A 636 -1.82 27.88 -12.71
CA ILE A 636 -2.01 26.50 -12.24
C ILE A 636 -3.34 25.92 -12.75
N LEU A 637 -4.39 26.75 -12.83
CA LEU A 637 -5.69 26.34 -13.39
C LEU A 637 -5.58 26.07 -14.89
N CYS A 638 -4.86 26.92 -15.64
CA CYS A 638 -4.61 26.67 -17.06
C CYS A 638 -3.83 25.37 -17.31
N GLU A 639 -2.87 25.03 -16.44
CA GLU A 639 -2.16 23.75 -16.53
C GLU A 639 -3.06 22.54 -16.26
N LEU A 640 -4.11 22.66 -15.43
CA LEU A 640 -5.14 21.61 -15.31
C LEU A 640 -5.94 21.44 -16.60
N GLU A 641 -6.33 22.54 -17.23
CA GLU A 641 -7.16 22.52 -18.45
C GLU A 641 -6.42 21.92 -19.64
N LYS A 642 -5.12 22.21 -19.82
CA LYS A 642 -4.29 21.62 -20.88
C LYS A 642 -4.16 20.09 -20.80
N SER A 643 -4.48 19.51 -19.64
CA SER A 643 -4.40 18.06 -19.40
C SER A 643 -5.73 17.31 -19.47
N LYS A 644 -6.84 18.04 -19.67
CA LYS A 644 -8.14 17.45 -20.01
C LYS A 644 -8.26 17.37 -21.52
#